data_AF-A0A1G7LTP5-F1
#
_entry.id   AF-A0A1G7LTP5-F1
#
_cell.length_a   1.000
_cell.length_b   1.000
_cell.length_c   1.000
_cell.angle_alpha   90.00
_cell.angle_beta   90.00
_cell.angle_gamma   90.00
#
_symmetry.space_group_name_H-M   'P 1'
#
loop_
_entity.id
_entity.type
_entity.pdbx_description
1 polymer ?
#
loop_
_entity_poly.entity_id
_entity_poly.type
_entity_poly.pdbx_seq_one_letter_code
_entity_poly.pdbx_strand_id
1 'polypeptide(L)'
;MIGRGTRVGFVCDGAPSDEQRAALSWLETRSIETVRVSPAEIGEVTDGCDVLWWHRDAPIEDGLLSEETRNAFDAFLADGGGLLLTLRAMAVVDDIGIDPVAPDVVGTESVAEPTGVLWRTLYDDHPAVTAFDSIRIPTCDRGAVPTAHYESVVPSHGEVLASTVRGDRDVPNEMTAVSWDRGGGVIGVGAPVAFDEPAAEPIADARSELVSGCLSAVDGGGDQPGRPKTADELTAMREAFADDPTRPRYHFTPPANWLNDPNGLIRWDGRYHLFYQYNPAGPFHNAIHWGHAVSDDLLHWTDEPVALSPSPDGPDRDGCWSGCAVDDDGTPTVLYTGGDGRWQLPCLATSADPGLREWDKDSGNPVIEEPPSDLDLLSTEDWEIEFRDHAVWRDGDTWYQLIGSGVADRGGTALLYVSSDLREWEYERPLLTGDDGHGAVWECPELLDLGERSLLHVSNYEEVVYFVGEIDDGGFDIAHRGVLDHGDFYAPQSLRDGDRYLTWGWLPETRGTSAQWDAGWSGAMSLPRVLSLGDDGRLRQRPAAEVDRLRRDRLSTAVPTVLDERRHALDVGGRTLEIELEVSLEDASAFELSVFESADRDERTAIRYTRESELLVDRSESDREGVGTPDVQRMSVTPYDEPLSLRAFLDGSVIELFANGRHCLTSRVYPAEESTGLSVTAEDGRATVAKFDVWELESAITPVTGLASAAPDTESQ
;
A
#
# COMPACT_ATOMS: atom_id res chain seq x y z
N MET A 1 20.49 18.41 -19.85
CA MET A 1 20.79 18.99 -21.17
C MET A 1 20.80 17.86 -22.20
N ILE A 2 19.86 17.88 -23.15
CA ILE A 2 19.82 16.96 -24.29
C ILE A 2 21.18 17.02 -25.03
N GLY A 3 21.72 15.87 -25.43
CA GLY A 3 23.01 15.79 -26.12
C GLY A 3 23.02 16.65 -27.38
N ARG A 4 24.11 17.39 -27.64
CA ARG A 4 24.32 18.01 -28.96
C ARG A 4 24.47 16.89 -29.99
N GLY A 5 23.38 16.48 -30.62
CA GLY A 5 23.35 15.38 -31.58
C GLY A 5 21.99 14.71 -31.73
N THR A 6 21.09 14.81 -30.74
CA THR A 6 19.76 14.19 -30.78
C THR A 6 18.92 14.75 -31.94
N ARG A 7 18.43 13.85 -32.79
CA ARG A 7 17.55 14.17 -33.91
C ARG A 7 16.11 13.74 -33.60
N VAL A 8 15.22 14.72 -33.51
CA VAL A 8 13.82 14.54 -33.12
C VAL A 8 12.92 14.48 -34.35
N GLY A 9 12.18 13.38 -34.52
CA GLY A 9 11.03 13.29 -35.40
C GLY A 9 9.79 13.86 -34.71
N PHE A 10 9.42 15.10 -35.02
CA PHE A 10 8.23 15.75 -34.45
C PHE A 10 6.98 15.32 -35.23
N VAL A 11 6.11 14.56 -34.58
CA VAL A 11 4.95 13.91 -35.20
C VAL A 11 3.80 14.92 -35.32
N CYS A 12 3.37 15.20 -36.56
CA CYS A 12 2.24 16.07 -36.89
C CYS A 12 1.30 15.40 -37.88
N ASP A 13 0.03 15.28 -37.53
CA ASP A 13 -1.00 14.97 -38.52
C ASP A 13 -1.44 16.25 -39.25
N GLY A 14 -0.94 16.45 -40.46
CA GLY A 14 -1.25 17.61 -41.30
C GLY A 14 -0.53 18.91 -40.91
N ALA A 15 -1.27 20.02 -40.94
CA ALA A 15 -0.72 21.34 -40.63
C ALA A 15 -0.64 21.53 -39.09
N PRO A 16 0.49 22.01 -38.53
CA PRO A 16 0.62 22.08 -37.08
C PRO A 16 -0.30 23.14 -36.48
N SER A 17 -0.88 22.82 -35.33
CA SER A 17 -1.64 23.76 -34.49
C SER A 17 -0.78 24.94 -34.03
N ASP A 18 -1.40 25.95 -33.40
CA ASP A 18 -0.65 27.04 -32.75
C ASP A 18 0.29 26.49 -31.67
N GLU A 19 -0.22 25.58 -30.84
CA GLU A 19 0.55 24.84 -29.84
C GLU A 19 1.74 24.09 -30.42
N GLN A 20 1.53 23.25 -31.44
CA GLN A 20 2.62 22.52 -32.09
C GLN A 20 3.65 23.45 -32.76
N ARG A 21 3.23 24.61 -33.28
CA ARG A 21 4.16 25.63 -33.79
C ARG A 21 5.00 26.24 -32.68
N ALA A 22 4.42 26.46 -31.50
CA ALA A 22 5.14 26.95 -30.33
C ALA A 22 6.17 25.92 -29.84
N ALA A 23 5.80 24.63 -29.76
CA ALA A 23 6.70 23.53 -29.42
C ALA A 23 7.86 23.36 -30.43
N LEU A 24 7.58 23.46 -31.74
CA LEU A 24 8.61 23.43 -32.78
C LEU A 24 9.58 24.62 -32.66
N SER A 25 9.07 25.83 -32.42
CA SER A 25 9.89 27.02 -32.16
C SER A 25 10.79 26.81 -30.93
N TRP A 26 10.27 26.18 -29.88
CA TRP A 26 11.03 25.83 -28.69
C TRP A 26 12.20 24.88 -28.99
N LEU A 27 12.02 23.84 -29.82
CA LEU A 27 13.11 22.98 -30.29
C LEU A 27 14.18 23.76 -31.07
N GLU A 28 13.76 24.67 -31.95
CA GLU A 28 14.67 25.51 -32.73
C GLU A 28 15.54 26.40 -31.83
N THR A 29 14.95 27.01 -30.79
CA THR A 29 15.70 27.84 -29.82
C THR A 29 16.78 27.05 -29.07
N ARG A 30 16.63 25.73 -28.98
CA ARG A 30 17.57 24.80 -28.32
C ARG A 30 18.56 24.16 -29.29
N SER A 31 18.49 24.50 -30.58
CA SER A 31 19.34 23.94 -31.63
C SER A 31 19.24 22.41 -31.75
N ILE A 32 18.05 21.86 -31.50
CA ILE A 32 17.76 20.43 -31.67
C ILE A 32 17.40 20.17 -33.13
N GLU A 33 18.05 19.19 -33.76
CA GLU A 33 17.73 18.82 -35.14
C GLU A 33 16.34 18.22 -35.19
N THR A 34 15.43 18.83 -35.93
CA THR A 34 14.01 18.44 -35.94
C THR A 34 13.56 18.14 -37.36
N VAL A 35 12.93 16.98 -37.54
CA VAL A 35 12.27 16.58 -38.77
C VAL A 35 10.78 16.45 -38.50
N ARG A 36 9.94 17.06 -39.32
CA ARG A 36 8.49 16.88 -39.21
C ARG A 36 8.09 15.60 -39.91
N VAL A 37 7.27 14.79 -39.23
CA VAL A 37 6.87 13.47 -39.68
C VAL A 37 5.36 13.35 -39.53
N SER A 38 4.65 12.91 -40.57
CA SER A 38 3.25 12.49 -40.39
C SER A 38 3.19 11.05 -39.89
N PRO A 39 2.16 10.64 -39.13
CA PRO A 39 2.06 9.26 -38.64
C PRO A 39 2.18 8.20 -39.76
N ALA A 40 1.67 8.49 -40.96
CA ALA A 40 1.76 7.60 -42.12
C ALA A 40 3.15 7.53 -42.79
N GLU A 41 4.07 8.44 -42.44
CA GLU A 41 5.44 8.54 -43.01
C GLU A 41 6.52 8.04 -42.04
N ILE A 42 6.13 7.54 -40.86
CA ILE A 42 7.04 6.88 -39.91
C ILE A 42 7.69 5.68 -40.60
N GLY A 43 9.00 5.52 -40.43
CA GLY A 43 9.84 4.55 -41.15
C GLY A 43 10.62 5.21 -42.29
N GLU A 44 9.93 5.75 -43.31
CA GLU A 44 10.60 6.35 -44.48
C GLU A 44 11.35 7.65 -44.14
N VAL A 45 10.75 8.48 -43.27
CA VAL A 45 11.26 9.83 -42.95
C VAL A 45 12.01 9.87 -41.61
N THR A 46 11.81 8.86 -40.78
CA THR A 46 12.40 8.75 -39.43
C THR A 46 13.77 8.10 -39.42
N ASP A 47 14.32 7.73 -40.59
CA ASP A 47 15.66 7.14 -40.70
C ASP A 47 16.71 8.09 -40.09
N GLY A 48 17.36 7.61 -39.03
CA GLY A 48 18.33 8.36 -38.21
C GLY A 48 17.74 9.41 -37.28
N CYS A 49 16.45 9.36 -36.93
CA CYS A 49 15.92 10.05 -35.75
C CYS A 49 16.14 9.17 -34.52
N ASP A 50 16.58 9.77 -33.42
CA ASP A 50 16.79 9.06 -32.15
C ASP A 50 15.50 9.00 -31.33
N VAL A 51 14.66 10.04 -31.46
CA VAL A 51 13.41 10.20 -30.71
C VAL A 51 12.28 10.63 -31.63
N LEU A 52 11.10 10.02 -31.47
CA LEU A 52 9.84 10.58 -31.95
C LEU A 52 9.18 11.36 -30.82
N TRP A 53 8.79 12.59 -31.08
CA TRP A 53 7.98 13.38 -30.15
C TRP A 53 6.61 13.64 -30.77
N TRP A 54 5.59 12.99 -30.21
CA TRP A 54 4.20 13.29 -30.52
C TRP A 54 3.62 14.24 -29.47
N HIS A 55 3.37 15.47 -29.90
CA HIS A 55 2.77 16.52 -29.09
C HIS A 55 1.43 16.92 -29.69
N ARG A 56 0.32 16.77 -28.93
CA ARG A 56 -1.04 16.95 -29.49
C ARG A 56 -2.00 17.65 -28.53
N ASP A 57 -2.53 18.78 -28.96
CA ASP A 57 -3.59 19.54 -28.30
C ASP A 57 -5.00 19.15 -28.75
N ALA A 58 -5.16 18.65 -29.97
CA ALA A 58 -6.44 18.20 -30.53
C ALA A 58 -6.83 16.77 -30.05
N PRO A 59 -8.13 16.43 -30.03
CA PRO A 59 -8.57 15.04 -29.79
C PRO A 59 -7.97 14.08 -30.83
N ILE A 60 -7.78 12.82 -30.47
CA ILE A 60 -7.45 11.75 -31.42
C ILE A 60 -8.75 11.34 -32.11
N GLU A 61 -8.77 11.33 -33.45
CA GLU A 61 -9.95 10.94 -34.22
C GLU A 61 -9.93 9.42 -34.47
N ASP A 62 -11.10 8.77 -34.42
CA ASP A 62 -11.22 7.35 -34.74
C ASP A 62 -10.66 7.04 -36.13
N GLY A 63 -9.77 6.04 -36.19
CA GLY A 63 -9.14 5.62 -37.45
C GLY A 63 -8.02 6.53 -37.95
N LEU A 64 -7.54 7.46 -37.11
CA LEU A 64 -6.32 8.25 -37.38
C LEU A 64 -5.10 7.33 -37.66
N LEU A 65 -5.05 6.19 -36.99
CA LEU A 65 -3.94 5.25 -37.01
C LEU A 65 -4.30 4.00 -37.81
N SER A 66 -3.56 3.75 -38.90
CA SER A 66 -3.66 2.50 -39.65
C SER A 66 -2.79 1.41 -39.01
N GLU A 67 -3.04 0.15 -39.35
CA GLU A 67 -2.17 -0.97 -38.95
C GLU A 67 -0.71 -0.76 -39.41
N GLU A 68 -0.51 -0.14 -40.58
CA GLU A 68 0.83 0.21 -41.07
C GLU A 68 1.52 1.24 -40.16
N THR A 69 0.80 2.24 -39.66
CA THR A 69 1.35 3.22 -38.73
C THR A 69 1.71 2.60 -37.38
N ARG A 70 0.86 1.71 -36.85
CA ARG A 70 1.15 0.97 -35.61
C ARG A 70 2.45 0.17 -35.74
N ASN A 71 2.56 -0.61 -36.80
CA ASN A 71 3.77 -1.39 -37.12
C ASN A 71 5.01 -0.49 -37.28
N ALA A 72 4.85 0.75 -37.76
CA ALA A 72 5.95 1.70 -37.91
C ALA A 72 6.45 2.24 -36.56
N PHE A 73 5.56 2.52 -35.61
CA PHE A 73 5.95 2.84 -34.22
C PHE A 73 6.66 1.65 -33.56
N ASP A 74 6.08 0.46 -33.67
CA ASP A 74 6.68 -0.77 -33.12
C ASP A 74 8.08 -1.02 -33.68
N ALA A 75 8.26 -0.89 -35.00
CA ALA A 75 9.56 -1.05 -35.64
C ALA A 75 10.58 -0.01 -35.17
N PHE A 76 10.15 1.25 -35.04
CA PHE A 76 11.02 2.34 -34.56
C PHE A 76 11.50 2.09 -33.12
N LEU A 77 10.61 1.66 -32.22
CA LEU A 77 10.97 1.31 -30.84
C LEU A 77 11.86 0.06 -30.77
N ALA A 78 11.55 -0.98 -31.56
CA ALA A 78 12.35 -2.20 -31.62
C ALA A 78 13.78 -1.96 -32.14
N ASP A 79 13.99 -0.92 -32.95
CA ASP A 79 15.31 -0.49 -33.42
C ASP A 79 16.06 0.39 -32.39
N GLY A 80 15.50 0.57 -31.18
CA GLY A 80 16.08 1.35 -30.09
C GLY A 80 15.77 2.85 -30.14
N GLY A 81 14.79 3.26 -30.95
CA GLY A 81 14.30 4.65 -30.95
C GLY A 81 13.47 4.95 -29.69
N GLY A 82 13.46 6.21 -29.26
CA GLY A 82 12.65 6.68 -28.13
C GLY A 82 11.33 7.33 -28.53
N LEU A 83 10.29 7.22 -27.70
CA LEU A 83 9.01 7.88 -27.95
C LEU A 83 8.59 8.77 -26.78
N LEU A 84 8.38 10.05 -27.05
CA LEU A 84 7.76 11.00 -26.12
C LEU A 84 6.34 11.32 -26.59
N LEU A 85 5.35 11.02 -25.77
CA LEU A 85 3.95 11.40 -25.94
C LEU A 85 3.64 12.54 -24.97
N THR A 86 3.04 13.63 -25.43
CA THR A 86 2.69 14.76 -24.55
C THR A 86 1.29 15.30 -24.81
N LEU A 87 0.68 15.86 -23.77
CA LEU A 87 -0.72 16.30 -23.77
C LEU A 87 -1.63 15.12 -24.17
N ARG A 88 -2.59 15.33 -25.09
CA ARG A 88 -3.52 14.28 -25.54
C ARG A 88 -2.88 13.19 -26.36
N ALA A 89 -1.63 13.34 -26.80
CA ALA A 89 -0.95 12.27 -27.53
C ALA A 89 -0.77 11.02 -26.67
N MET A 90 -0.75 11.15 -25.33
CA MET A 90 -0.66 10.00 -24.42
C MET A 90 -1.87 9.05 -24.55
N ALA A 91 -3.00 9.52 -25.04
CA ALA A 91 -4.20 8.70 -25.19
C ALA A 91 -4.15 7.72 -26.38
N VAL A 92 -3.06 7.70 -27.18
CA VAL A 92 -2.88 6.73 -28.28
C VAL A 92 -2.26 5.40 -27.84
N VAL A 93 -1.89 5.23 -26.57
CA VAL A 93 -1.03 4.10 -26.12
C VAL A 93 -1.60 2.73 -26.45
N ASP A 94 -2.92 2.54 -26.38
CA ASP A 94 -3.61 1.32 -26.79
C ASP A 94 -3.63 1.18 -28.31
N ASP A 95 -3.94 2.28 -28.97
CA ASP A 95 -4.02 2.39 -30.41
C ASP A 95 -2.69 2.08 -31.10
N ILE A 96 -1.55 2.48 -30.55
CA ILE A 96 -0.21 2.14 -31.10
C ILE A 96 0.42 0.93 -30.40
N GLY A 97 -0.32 0.21 -29.56
CA GLY A 97 0.13 -1.03 -28.95
C GLY A 97 1.19 -0.89 -27.85
N ILE A 98 1.39 0.29 -27.26
CA ILE A 98 2.28 0.48 -26.11
C ILE A 98 1.72 -0.19 -24.86
N ASP A 99 0.46 0.07 -24.52
CA ASP A 99 -0.23 -0.47 -23.35
C ASP A 99 -1.68 -0.79 -23.70
N PRO A 100 -2.25 -1.94 -23.31
CA PRO A 100 -3.64 -2.25 -23.59
C PRO A 100 -4.64 -1.35 -22.84
N VAL A 101 -4.20 -0.62 -21.81
CA VAL A 101 -5.05 0.30 -21.03
C VAL A 101 -4.67 1.73 -21.36
N ALA A 102 -5.59 2.48 -21.96
CA ALA A 102 -5.44 3.91 -22.21
C ALA A 102 -5.85 4.76 -20.99
N PRO A 103 -5.38 6.02 -20.90
CA PRO A 103 -5.89 6.99 -19.93
C PRO A 103 -7.43 7.11 -19.98
N ASP A 104 -8.10 6.99 -18.85
CA ASP A 104 -9.57 7.09 -18.74
C ASP A 104 -10.08 8.54 -18.72
N VAL A 105 -9.19 9.51 -18.50
CA VAL A 105 -9.50 10.94 -18.58
C VAL A 105 -8.72 11.60 -19.71
N VAL A 106 -9.42 11.99 -20.78
CA VAL A 106 -8.83 12.70 -21.94
C VAL A 106 -9.72 13.89 -22.29
N GLY A 107 -9.17 15.10 -22.22
CA GLY A 107 -10.03 16.29 -22.27
C GLY A 107 -9.29 17.62 -22.36
N THR A 108 -10.05 18.69 -22.19
CA THR A 108 -9.50 20.03 -21.95
C THR A 108 -9.91 20.40 -20.54
N GLU A 109 -8.94 20.76 -19.71
CA GLU A 109 -9.16 21.19 -18.35
C GLU A 109 -9.05 22.72 -18.26
N SER A 110 -9.86 23.33 -17.38
CA SER A 110 -9.76 24.74 -17.05
C SER A 110 -8.93 24.94 -15.79
N VAL A 111 -7.68 25.35 -15.97
CA VAL A 111 -6.70 25.59 -14.90
C VAL A 111 -6.86 27.00 -14.35
N ALA A 112 -7.21 27.09 -13.06
CA ALA A 112 -7.37 28.36 -12.34
C ALA A 112 -6.19 28.71 -11.40
N GLU A 113 -5.39 27.72 -11.05
CA GLU A 113 -4.20 27.79 -10.20
C GLU A 113 -3.05 27.02 -10.84
N PRO A 114 -1.78 27.35 -10.56
CA PRO A 114 -0.65 26.65 -11.15
C PRO A 114 -0.74 25.14 -10.96
N THR A 115 -0.46 24.38 -12.01
CA THR A 115 -0.54 22.91 -11.99
C THR A 115 0.61 22.31 -12.78
N GLY A 116 0.92 21.05 -12.54
CA GLY A 116 1.96 20.31 -13.24
C GLY A 116 2.10 18.92 -12.67
N VAL A 117 3.32 18.41 -12.62
CA VAL A 117 3.60 17.04 -12.18
C VAL A 117 3.98 17.01 -10.71
N LEU A 118 3.43 16.02 -10.01
CA LEU A 118 3.85 15.55 -8.70
C LEU A 118 4.65 14.26 -8.93
N TRP A 119 5.97 14.38 -9.01
CA TRP A 119 6.86 13.26 -9.33
C TRP A 119 7.02 12.30 -8.15
N ARG A 120 7.21 11.01 -8.40
CA ARG A 120 7.46 10.03 -7.33
C ARG A 120 8.90 10.08 -6.86
N THR A 121 9.11 10.11 -5.55
CA THR A 121 10.45 10.04 -4.91
C THR A 121 11.24 8.81 -5.35
N LEU A 122 10.56 7.71 -5.69
CA LEU A 122 11.19 6.49 -6.21
C LEU A 122 12.05 6.72 -7.46
N TYR A 123 11.75 7.78 -8.23
CA TYR A 123 12.38 8.09 -9.51
C TYR A 123 12.96 9.50 -9.52
N ASP A 124 13.44 10.00 -8.38
CA ASP A 124 14.01 11.35 -8.25
C ASP A 124 15.34 11.53 -9.01
N ASP A 125 16.04 10.43 -9.29
CA ASP A 125 17.24 10.36 -10.13
C ASP A 125 16.94 10.30 -11.64
N HIS A 126 15.67 10.20 -12.02
CA HIS A 126 15.26 10.09 -13.41
C HIS A 126 15.64 11.35 -14.22
N PRO A 127 16.19 11.24 -15.44
CA PRO A 127 16.68 12.41 -16.21
C PRO A 127 15.62 13.49 -16.45
N ALA A 128 14.33 13.13 -16.45
CA ALA A 128 13.21 14.07 -16.51
C ALA A 128 13.22 15.11 -15.38
N VAL A 129 13.71 14.75 -14.20
CA VAL A 129 13.58 15.57 -12.99
C VAL A 129 14.87 15.89 -12.25
N THR A 130 16.03 15.37 -12.66
CA THR A 130 17.34 15.70 -12.07
C THR A 130 17.70 17.19 -12.00
N ALA A 131 16.99 18.06 -12.74
CA ALA A 131 17.17 19.51 -12.71
C ALA A 131 16.37 20.22 -11.60
N PHE A 132 15.51 19.52 -10.87
CA PHE A 132 14.65 20.09 -9.83
C PHE A 132 15.10 19.67 -8.43
N ASP A 133 14.99 20.60 -7.48
CA ASP A 133 15.19 20.33 -6.05
C ASP A 133 13.89 19.93 -5.34
N SER A 134 12.81 19.73 -6.09
CA SER A 134 11.46 19.43 -5.61
C SER A 134 10.76 18.49 -6.57
N ILE A 135 10.02 17.53 -6.02
CA ILE A 135 9.15 16.62 -6.77
C ILE A 135 7.82 17.27 -7.20
N ARG A 136 7.48 18.44 -6.66
CA ARG A 136 6.31 19.24 -7.07
C ARG A 136 6.77 20.25 -8.12
N ILE A 137 6.38 20.02 -9.38
CA ILE A 137 6.90 20.77 -10.55
C ILE A 137 5.73 21.38 -11.34
N PRO A 138 5.35 22.64 -11.06
CA PRO A 138 4.33 23.34 -11.84
C PRO A 138 4.79 23.62 -13.27
N THR A 139 4.01 23.23 -14.26
CA THR A 139 4.30 23.39 -15.71
C THR A 139 3.30 24.28 -16.44
N CYS A 140 2.18 24.59 -15.81
CA CYS A 140 1.12 25.46 -16.31
C CYS A 140 0.69 26.46 -15.22
N ASP A 141 0.44 27.72 -15.59
CA ASP A 141 0.00 28.76 -14.63
C ASP A 141 -1.54 28.84 -14.55
N ARG A 142 -2.20 28.87 -15.71
CA ARG A 142 -3.65 29.01 -15.88
C ARG A 142 -4.03 28.78 -17.34
N GLY A 143 -5.31 28.56 -17.62
CA GLY A 143 -5.82 28.52 -19.00
C GLY A 143 -6.67 27.29 -19.29
N ALA A 144 -7.04 27.10 -20.55
CA ALA A 144 -7.75 25.91 -21.01
C ALA A 144 -6.74 24.96 -21.67
N VAL A 145 -6.30 23.93 -20.96
CA VAL A 145 -5.18 23.09 -21.37
C VAL A 145 -5.64 21.68 -21.76
N PRO A 146 -5.11 21.09 -22.84
CA PRO A 146 -5.36 19.70 -23.18
C PRO A 146 -4.68 18.77 -22.15
N THR A 147 -5.38 17.73 -21.72
CA THR A 147 -4.86 16.76 -20.75
C THR A 147 -5.21 15.33 -21.16
N ALA A 148 -4.39 14.40 -20.68
CA ALA A 148 -4.68 12.97 -20.67
C ALA A 148 -4.06 12.37 -19.40
N HIS A 149 -4.83 11.69 -18.57
CA HIS A 149 -4.32 11.08 -17.35
C HIS A 149 -5.14 9.87 -16.95
N TYR A 150 -4.51 8.98 -16.19
CA TYR A 150 -5.23 7.89 -15.55
C TYR A 150 -5.79 8.39 -14.23
N GLU A 151 -7.04 8.08 -13.92
CA GLU A 151 -7.68 8.47 -12.67
C GLU A 151 -8.31 7.28 -11.94
N SER A 152 -9.11 6.47 -12.62
CA SER A 152 -9.81 5.32 -12.01
C SER A 152 -9.09 4.00 -12.29
N VAL A 153 -8.26 3.95 -13.32
CA VAL A 153 -7.51 2.76 -13.74
C VAL A 153 -6.02 3.02 -13.70
N VAL A 154 -5.20 1.98 -13.90
CA VAL A 154 -3.74 2.12 -14.04
C VAL A 154 -3.27 1.43 -15.32
N PRO A 155 -2.17 1.88 -15.94
CA PRO A 155 -1.58 1.19 -17.09
C PRO A 155 -1.22 -0.26 -16.72
N SER A 156 -1.41 -1.19 -17.65
CA SER A 156 -1.16 -2.61 -17.42
C SER A 156 0.33 -2.92 -17.39
N HIS A 157 1.10 -2.31 -18.28
CA HIS A 157 2.55 -2.53 -18.41
C HIS A 157 3.37 -1.29 -18.02
N GLY A 158 2.76 -0.12 -18.09
CA GLY A 158 3.42 1.14 -17.77
C GLY A 158 3.66 1.34 -16.28
N GLU A 159 4.72 2.07 -15.98
CA GLU A 159 5.04 2.52 -14.63
C GLU A 159 4.71 3.99 -14.46
N VAL A 160 3.90 4.30 -13.46
CA VAL A 160 3.51 5.69 -13.18
C VAL A 160 4.71 6.43 -12.61
N LEU A 161 5.15 7.50 -13.28
CA LEU A 161 6.27 8.33 -12.82
C LEU A 161 5.80 9.52 -11.99
N ALA A 162 4.63 10.06 -12.30
CA ALA A 162 4.09 11.23 -11.63
C ALA A 162 2.56 11.30 -11.65
N SER A 163 2.03 11.94 -10.62
CA SER A 163 0.64 12.40 -10.53
C SER A 163 0.55 13.91 -10.71
N THR A 164 -0.54 14.55 -10.28
CA THR A 164 -0.76 15.98 -10.45
C THR A 164 -0.47 16.76 -9.18
N VAL A 165 0.07 17.98 -9.34
CA VAL A 165 0.02 19.03 -8.32
C VAL A 165 -0.92 20.16 -8.78
N ARG A 166 -1.74 20.71 -7.88
CA ARG A 166 -2.67 21.83 -8.14
C ARG A 166 -2.56 22.87 -7.04
N GLY A 167 -1.98 24.02 -7.38
CA GLY A 167 -1.67 25.07 -6.41
C GLY A 167 -0.67 24.56 -5.37
N ASP A 168 -1.12 24.48 -4.12
CA ASP A 168 -0.40 23.92 -2.97
C ASP A 168 -0.84 22.50 -2.60
N ARG A 169 -1.69 21.87 -3.43
CA ARG A 169 -2.28 20.56 -3.17
C ARG A 169 -1.67 19.49 -4.06
N ASP A 170 -1.35 18.36 -3.45
CA ASP A 170 -1.03 17.13 -4.15
C ASP A 170 -2.34 16.42 -4.55
N VAL A 171 -2.42 15.90 -5.78
CA VAL A 171 -3.57 15.16 -6.30
C VAL A 171 -3.09 13.81 -6.84
N PRO A 172 -2.82 12.82 -5.96
CA PRO A 172 -2.13 11.58 -6.33
C PRO A 172 -2.91 10.70 -7.31
N ASN A 173 -4.23 10.73 -7.27
CA ASN A 173 -5.06 9.89 -8.13
C ASN A 173 -5.09 10.35 -9.59
N GLU A 174 -4.67 11.58 -9.90
CA GLU A 174 -4.52 12.03 -11.28
C GLU A 174 -3.11 11.72 -11.81
N MET A 175 -2.93 10.55 -12.41
CA MET A 175 -1.63 10.03 -12.86
C MET A 175 -1.29 10.55 -14.26
N THR A 176 -0.41 11.53 -14.34
CA THR A 176 -0.17 12.34 -15.56
C THR A 176 1.14 12.03 -16.28
N ALA A 177 2.05 11.27 -15.68
CA ALA A 177 3.25 10.80 -16.35
C ALA A 177 3.47 9.29 -16.14
N VAL A 178 3.74 8.57 -17.23
CA VAL A 178 3.94 7.12 -17.25
C VAL A 178 5.10 6.79 -18.19
N SER A 179 5.90 5.80 -17.84
CA SER A 179 6.93 5.24 -18.70
C SER A 179 6.66 3.80 -19.08
N TRP A 180 7.19 3.40 -20.22
CA TRP A 180 7.17 2.03 -20.70
C TRP A 180 8.52 1.67 -21.31
N ASP A 181 8.90 0.40 -21.18
CA ASP A 181 9.97 -0.20 -21.96
C ASP A 181 9.38 -1.20 -22.97
N ARG A 182 9.55 -0.89 -24.26
CA ARG A 182 9.12 -1.73 -25.40
C ARG A 182 10.27 -1.99 -26.38
N GLY A 183 11.48 -2.18 -25.86
CA GLY A 183 12.72 -2.32 -26.66
C GLY A 183 13.40 -0.99 -26.97
N GLY A 184 12.65 0.10 -26.80
CA GLY A 184 13.13 1.48 -26.65
C GLY A 184 12.27 2.19 -25.59
N GLY A 185 12.79 3.27 -25.03
CA GLY A 185 12.13 4.02 -23.97
C GLY A 185 10.93 4.83 -24.45
N VAL A 186 9.79 4.68 -23.78
CA VAL A 186 8.58 5.50 -24.01
C VAL A 186 8.24 6.27 -22.76
N ILE A 187 7.98 7.57 -22.88
CA ILE A 187 7.42 8.40 -21.82
C ILE A 187 6.17 9.09 -22.32
N GLY A 188 5.08 8.98 -21.57
CA GLY A 188 3.86 9.76 -21.73
C GLY A 188 3.78 10.82 -20.65
N VAL A 189 3.58 12.09 -21.03
CA VAL A 189 3.32 13.21 -20.13
C VAL A 189 2.05 13.92 -20.57
N GLY A 190 0.91 13.45 -20.07
CA GLY A 190 -0.38 14.07 -20.35
C GLY A 190 -0.73 15.24 -19.41
N ALA A 191 0.18 15.59 -18.50
CA ALA A 191 0.18 16.85 -17.75
C ALA A 191 0.20 18.07 -18.70
N PRO A 192 -0.23 19.26 -18.25
CA PRO A 192 -0.35 20.44 -19.12
C PRO A 192 1.01 21.09 -19.42
N VAL A 193 1.75 20.48 -20.35
CA VAL A 193 3.03 20.96 -20.90
C VAL A 193 2.83 21.76 -22.20
N ALA A 194 1.94 22.75 -22.17
CA ALA A 194 1.60 23.60 -23.32
C ALA A 194 2.58 24.79 -23.50
N PHE A 195 2.90 25.15 -24.74
CA PHE A 195 3.89 26.14 -25.17
C PHE A 195 3.27 27.43 -25.73
N ASP A 196 2.04 27.41 -26.24
CA ASP A 196 1.35 28.58 -26.79
C ASP A 196 0.67 29.45 -25.73
N GLU A 197 0.44 28.90 -24.54
CA GLU A 197 -0.11 29.61 -23.40
C GLU A 197 0.96 30.43 -22.64
N PRO A 198 0.68 31.70 -22.28
CA PRO A 198 1.59 32.50 -21.50
C PRO A 198 1.69 31.98 -20.06
N ALA A 199 2.92 31.78 -19.59
CA ALA A 199 3.22 31.39 -18.22
C ALA A 199 4.24 32.34 -17.59
N ALA A 200 4.23 32.43 -16.27
CA ALA A 200 5.31 33.10 -15.53
C ALA A 200 6.65 32.40 -15.82
N GLU A 201 7.75 33.16 -15.83
CA GLU A 201 9.09 32.66 -16.18
C GLU A 201 9.49 31.38 -15.43
N PRO A 202 9.29 31.25 -14.09
CA PRO A 202 9.63 30.00 -13.39
C PRO A 202 8.84 28.77 -13.87
N ILE A 203 7.57 28.94 -14.23
CA ILE A 203 6.71 27.85 -14.72
C ILE A 203 7.08 27.49 -16.16
N ALA A 204 7.35 28.49 -17.00
CA ALA A 204 7.81 28.28 -18.37
C ALA A 204 9.17 27.58 -18.43
N ASP A 205 10.07 27.91 -17.50
CA ASP A 205 11.37 27.26 -17.32
C ASP A 205 11.21 25.83 -16.81
N ALA A 206 10.37 25.61 -15.79
CA ALA A 206 10.09 24.27 -15.27
C ALA A 206 9.49 23.34 -16.34
N ARG A 207 8.49 23.80 -17.09
CA ARG A 207 7.97 23.08 -18.27
C ARG A 207 9.09 22.74 -19.25
N SER A 208 9.96 23.70 -19.53
CA SER A 208 11.04 23.50 -20.50
C SER A 208 12.09 22.49 -20.03
N GLU A 209 12.47 22.52 -18.75
CA GLU A 209 13.41 21.56 -18.18
C GLU A 209 12.80 20.16 -18.11
N LEU A 210 11.53 20.03 -17.71
CA LEU A 210 10.83 18.74 -17.69
C LEU A 210 10.79 18.11 -19.08
N VAL A 211 10.31 18.84 -20.10
CA VAL A 211 10.27 18.32 -21.48
C VAL A 211 11.68 18.01 -22.00
N SER A 212 12.68 18.82 -21.66
CA SER A 212 14.07 18.54 -22.05
C SER A 212 14.61 17.27 -21.40
N GLY A 213 14.29 17.05 -20.13
CA GLY A 213 14.68 15.86 -19.39
C GLY A 213 13.99 14.61 -19.94
N CYS A 214 12.68 14.67 -20.25
CA CYS A 214 11.96 13.57 -20.89
C CYS A 214 12.54 13.20 -22.26
N LEU A 215 12.83 14.19 -23.11
CA LEU A 215 13.50 13.95 -24.40
C LEU A 215 14.90 13.32 -24.22
N SER A 216 15.63 13.73 -23.18
CA SER A 216 16.94 13.15 -22.86
C SER A 216 16.82 11.71 -22.35
N ALA A 217 15.75 11.40 -21.62
CA ALA A 217 15.54 10.09 -21.02
C ALA A 217 15.24 9.01 -22.07
N VAL A 218 14.51 9.36 -23.13
CA VAL A 218 14.18 8.43 -24.22
C VAL A 218 15.20 8.44 -25.37
N ASP A 219 16.20 9.32 -25.34
CA ASP A 219 17.23 9.43 -26.38
C ASP A 219 18.05 8.12 -26.49
N GLY A 220 18.15 7.58 -27.71
CA GLY A 220 18.92 6.36 -28.00
C GLY A 220 18.42 5.09 -27.31
N GLY A 221 17.13 5.03 -26.96
CA GLY A 221 16.52 3.83 -26.38
C GLY A 221 16.87 3.63 -24.91
N GLY A 222 17.08 4.73 -24.17
CA GLY A 222 17.43 4.67 -22.75
C GLY A 222 16.46 3.82 -21.93
N ASP A 223 17.02 3.08 -20.96
CA ASP A 223 16.24 2.24 -20.04
C ASP A 223 15.23 3.11 -19.30
N GLN A 224 13.96 2.74 -19.42
CA GLN A 224 12.85 3.41 -18.75
C GLN A 224 12.32 2.51 -17.65
N PRO A 225 11.87 3.07 -16.50
CA PRO A 225 11.14 2.30 -15.51
C PRO A 225 9.93 1.64 -16.17
N GLY A 226 9.86 0.31 -16.08
CA GLY A 226 8.69 -0.47 -16.43
C GLY A 226 8.01 -0.99 -15.17
N ARG A 227 6.76 -1.46 -15.29
CA ARG A 227 6.08 -2.14 -14.18
C ARG A 227 6.97 -3.29 -13.69
N PRO A 228 7.36 -3.35 -12.40
CA PRO A 228 8.15 -4.45 -11.85
C PRO A 228 7.47 -5.80 -12.08
N LYS A 229 8.22 -6.79 -12.55
CA LYS A 229 7.73 -8.15 -12.88
C LYS A 229 8.44 -9.24 -12.10
N THR A 230 9.48 -8.89 -11.36
CA THR A 230 10.35 -9.84 -10.66
C THR A 230 10.61 -9.41 -9.22
N ALA A 231 10.94 -10.39 -8.37
CA ALA A 231 11.36 -10.15 -6.99
C ALA A 231 12.57 -9.20 -6.90
N ASP A 232 13.52 -9.29 -7.84
CA ASP A 232 14.71 -8.45 -7.87
C ASP A 232 14.37 -6.97 -8.13
N GLU A 233 13.46 -6.70 -9.07
CA GLU A 233 12.99 -5.34 -9.35
C GLU A 233 12.21 -4.75 -8.17
N LEU A 234 11.35 -5.53 -7.52
CA LEU A 234 10.65 -5.12 -6.31
C LEU A 234 11.63 -4.88 -5.15
N THR A 235 12.67 -5.70 -5.02
CA THR A 235 13.70 -5.49 -4.01
C THR A 235 14.48 -4.19 -4.29
N ALA A 236 14.79 -3.88 -5.55
CA ALA A 236 15.42 -2.61 -5.91
C ALA A 236 14.56 -1.39 -5.52
N MET A 237 13.23 -1.49 -5.66
CA MET A 237 12.32 -0.45 -5.14
C MET A 237 12.42 -0.29 -3.62
N ARG A 238 12.61 -1.38 -2.86
CA ARG A 238 12.83 -1.28 -1.41
C ARG A 238 14.13 -0.55 -1.09
N GLU A 239 15.19 -0.89 -1.81
CA GLU A 239 16.53 -0.34 -1.59
C GLU A 239 16.57 1.18 -1.85
N ALA A 240 15.72 1.70 -2.74
CA ALA A 240 15.56 3.14 -2.97
C ALA A 240 15.15 3.91 -1.70
N PHE A 241 14.51 3.27 -0.72
CA PHE A 241 14.17 3.89 0.57
C PHE A 241 14.88 3.22 1.75
N ALA A 242 16.02 2.56 1.52
CA ALA A 242 16.78 1.90 2.58
C ALA A 242 17.35 2.87 3.61
N ASP A 243 17.47 4.15 3.28
CA ASP A 243 17.98 5.20 4.18
C ASP A 243 16.86 5.96 4.90
N ASP A 244 15.58 5.67 4.63
CA ASP A 244 14.45 6.27 5.37
C ASP A 244 14.46 5.75 6.83
N PRO A 245 14.68 6.63 7.84
CA PRO A 245 14.71 6.23 9.24
C PRO A 245 13.32 5.91 9.79
N THR A 246 12.26 6.39 9.15
CA THR A 246 10.87 6.13 9.54
C THR A 246 10.38 4.79 8.98
N ARG A 247 11.01 4.24 7.95
CA ARG A 247 10.60 2.96 7.37
C ARG A 247 10.87 1.78 8.32
N PRO A 248 9.83 1.00 8.71
CA PRO A 248 9.98 -0.21 9.51
C PRO A 248 10.96 -1.20 8.88
N ARG A 249 11.72 -1.91 9.71
CA ARG A 249 12.74 -2.89 9.32
C ARG A 249 12.31 -4.32 9.59
N TYR A 250 11.43 -4.56 10.54
CA TYR A 250 10.95 -5.90 10.86
C TYR A 250 9.42 -6.06 10.82
N HIS A 251 8.67 -4.98 10.65
CA HIS A 251 7.31 -5.04 10.14
C HIS A 251 7.33 -5.11 8.61
N PHE A 252 6.43 -5.89 8.03
CA PHE A 252 6.30 -5.92 6.58
C PHE A 252 5.73 -4.60 6.07
N THR A 253 6.34 -4.04 5.04
CA THR A 253 5.88 -2.85 4.27
C THR A 253 5.84 -3.23 2.80
N PRO A 254 5.13 -2.52 1.90
CA PRO A 254 5.22 -2.81 0.47
C PRO A 254 6.62 -2.41 -0.06
N PRO A 255 7.04 -2.91 -1.24
CA PRO A 255 8.31 -2.52 -1.86
C PRO A 255 8.50 -1.02 -2.02
N ALA A 256 7.45 -0.36 -2.46
CA ALA A 256 7.19 1.07 -2.47
C ALA A 256 5.66 1.23 -2.50
N ASN A 257 5.15 2.45 -2.57
CA ASN A 257 3.73 2.75 -2.77
C ASN A 257 2.84 2.33 -1.61
N TRP A 258 1.56 2.06 -1.88
CA TRP A 258 0.51 1.85 -0.88
C TRP A 258 0.28 0.38 -0.57
N LEU A 259 0.12 0.09 0.71
CA LEU A 259 -0.38 -1.18 1.23
C LEU A 259 -1.47 -0.92 2.26
N ASN A 260 -2.52 -1.74 2.22
CA ASN A 260 -3.48 -1.87 3.33
C ASN A 260 -3.68 -3.34 3.73
N ASP A 261 -4.90 -3.85 3.60
CA ASP A 261 -5.35 -5.07 4.26
C ASP A 261 -4.46 -6.28 3.89
N PRO A 262 -4.07 -7.13 4.87
CA PRO A 262 -3.57 -8.46 4.58
C PRO A 262 -4.66 -9.29 3.89
N ASN A 263 -4.28 -10.00 2.84
CA ASN A 263 -5.16 -10.83 2.03
C ASN A 263 -4.56 -12.21 1.79
N GLY A 264 -5.41 -13.16 1.43
CA GLY A 264 -5.01 -14.48 0.96
C GLY A 264 -4.03 -15.24 1.84
N LEU A 265 -3.99 -15.01 3.16
CA LEU A 265 -2.98 -15.60 4.04
C LEU A 265 -3.06 -17.14 4.01
N ILE A 266 -2.05 -17.78 3.42
CA ILE A 266 -2.04 -19.25 3.27
C ILE A 266 -0.63 -19.82 3.43
N ARG A 267 -0.56 -21.04 3.96
CA ARG A 267 0.66 -21.84 3.94
C ARG A 267 0.54 -22.83 2.79
N TRP A 268 1.35 -22.63 1.76
CA TRP A 268 1.32 -23.43 0.54
C TRP A 268 2.73 -23.90 0.18
N ASP A 269 2.85 -25.16 -0.26
CA ASP A 269 4.13 -25.79 -0.60
C ASP A 269 5.26 -25.56 0.43
N GLY A 270 4.90 -25.56 1.72
CA GLY A 270 5.84 -25.39 2.83
C GLY A 270 6.19 -23.94 3.19
N ARG A 271 5.75 -22.94 2.42
CA ARG A 271 6.04 -21.51 2.63
C ARG A 271 4.82 -20.76 3.14
N TYR A 272 5.05 -19.64 3.81
CA TYR A 272 4.03 -18.68 4.22
C TYR A 272 3.82 -17.66 3.11
N HIS A 273 2.59 -17.44 2.69
CA HIS A 273 2.23 -16.44 1.68
C HIS A 273 1.43 -15.32 2.35
N LEU A 274 1.88 -14.09 2.13
CA LEU A 274 1.21 -12.86 2.50
C LEU A 274 0.83 -12.13 1.22
N PHE A 275 -0.46 -12.11 0.90
CA PHE A 275 -0.98 -11.16 -0.07
C PHE A 275 -1.49 -9.92 0.66
N TYR A 276 -1.67 -8.83 -0.07
CA TYR A 276 -2.14 -7.59 0.51
C TYR A 276 -2.69 -6.65 -0.56
N GLN A 277 -3.68 -5.84 -0.20
CA GLN A 277 -4.11 -4.75 -1.08
C GLN A 277 -2.94 -3.81 -1.37
N TYR A 278 -2.70 -3.54 -2.65
CA TYR A 278 -1.54 -2.81 -3.16
C TYR A 278 -1.97 -1.82 -4.26
N ASN A 279 -1.50 -0.57 -4.20
CA ASN A 279 -1.60 0.33 -5.37
C ASN A 279 -0.22 0.49 -6.02
N PRO A 280 0.00 -0.03 -7.24
CA PRO A 280 1.28 0.09 -7.91
C PRO A 280 1.58 1.50 -8.45
N ALA A 281 0.60 2.41 -8.48
CA ALA A 281 0.77 3.76 -9.02
C ALA A 281 1.40 4.76 -8.06
N GLY A 282 1.36 4.51 -6.74
CA GLY A 282 1.88 5.44 -5.75
C GLY A 282 1.38 5.17 -4.34
N PRO A 283 1.88 5.91 -3.34
CA PRO A 283 1.52 5.74 -1.93
C PRO A 283 0.17 6.40 -1.59
N PHE A 284 -0.89 5.98 -2.30
CA PHE A 284 -2.27 6.38 -2.06
C PHE A 284 -3.23 5.23 -2.41
N HIS A 285 -4.41 5.20 -1.79
CA HIS A 285 -5.46 4.24 -2.13
C HIS A 285 -6.20 4.65 -3.40
N ASN A 286 -6.38 3.73 -4.35
CA ASN A 286 -7.20 3.92 -5.56
C ASN A 286 -7.44 2.56 -6.28
N ALA A 287 -6.83 2.32 -7.44
CA ALA A 287 -6.94 1.09 -8.24
C ALA A 287 -6.18 -0.09 -7.61
N ILE A 288 -6.85 -0.80 -6.70
CA ILE A 288 -6.24 -1.85 -5.88
C ILE A 288 -5.89 -3.10 -6.68
N HIS A 289 -4.70 -3.62 -6.42
CA HIS A 289 -4.13 -4.90 -6.84
C HIS A 289 -3.86 -5.76 -5.60
N TRP A 290 -3.46 -7.03 -5.78
CA TRP A 290 -2.87 -7.82 -4.69
C TRP A 290 -1.37 -7.91 -4.85
N GLY A 291 -0.62 -7.27 -3.95
CA GLY A 291 0.80 -7.56 -3.77
C GLY A 291 0.99 -8.94 -3.14
N HIS A 292 2.21 -9.47 -3.23
CA HIS A 292 2.53 -10.81 -2.76
C HIS A 292 3.94 -10.86 -2.16
N ALA A 293 4.07 -11.47 -1.00
CA ALA A 293 5.34 -11.83 -0.40
C ALA A 293 5.31 -13.24 0.18
N VAL A 294 6.49 -13.85 0.27
CA VAL A 294 6.67 -15.20 0.80
C VAL A 294 7.73 -15.24 1.88
N SER A 295 7.56 -16.13 2.85
CA SER A 295 8.53 -16.36 3.91
C SER A 295 8.63 -17.85 4.25
N ASP A 296 9.83 -18.31 4.61
CA ASP A 296 10.05 -19.66 5.12
C ASP A 296 9.96 -19.71 6.65
N ASP A 297 9.98 -18.56 7.32
CA ASP A 297 10.12 -18.47 8.78
C ASP A 297 9.25 -17.42 9.48
N LEU A 298 8.29 -16.81 8.75
CA LEU A 298 7.38 -15.73 9.19
C LEU A 298 8.03 -14.36 9.39
N LEU A 299 9.35 -14.28 9.27
CA LEU A 299 10.12 -13.08 9.59
C LEU A 299 10.71 -12.51 8.32
N HIS A 300 11.49 -13.32 7.61
CA HIS A 300 12.22 -12.88 6.43
C HIS A 300 11.32 -13.01 5.21
N TRP A 301 10.86 -11.86 4.70
CA TRP A 301 9.98 -11.81 3.55
C TRP A 301 10.76 -11.53 2.26
N THR A 302 10.33 -12.18 1.18
CA THR A 302 10.75 -11.91 -0.19
C THR A 302 9.52 -11.53 -0.98
N ASP A 303 9.57 -10.39 -1.66
CA ASP A 303 8.48 -9.99 -2.56
C ASP A 303 8.41 -10.91 -3.77
N GLU A 304 7.20 -11.17 -4.19
CA GLU A 304 6.88 -11.86 -5.42
C GLU A 304 6.09 -10.90 -6.33
N PRO A 305 6.00 -11.20 -7.63
CA PRO A 305 5.24 -10.37 -8.56
C PRO A 305 3.79 -10.16 -8.09
N VAL A 306 3.18 -9.04 -8.48
CA VAL A 306 1.77 -8.74 -8.21
C VAL A 306 0.90 -9.93 -8.63
N ALA A 307 0.11 -10.44 -7.69
CA ALA A 307 -0.66 -11.67 -7.83
C ALA A 307 -1.99 -11.45 -8.58
N LEU A 308 -2.70 -10.37 -8.26
CA LEU A 308 -3.95 -10.00 -8.93
C LEU A 308 -3.90 -8.54 -9.38
N SER A 309 -4.29 -8.31 -10.64
CA SER A 309 -4.45 -6.98 -11.23
C SER A 309 -5.87 -6.83 -11.77
N PRO A 310 -6.52 -5.66 -11.68
CA PRO A 310 -7.82 -5.39 -12.29
C PRO A 310 -7.93 -5.84 -13.74
N SER A 311 -9.06 -6.41 -14.12
CA SER A 311 -9.34 -6.78 -15.52
C SER A 311 -10.16 -5.65 -16.14
N PRO A 312 -9.67 -4.92 -17.17
CA PRO A 312 -10.37 -3.73 -17.70
C PRO A 312 -11.84 -3.97 -18.11
N ASP A 313 -12.14 -5.17 -18.59
CA ASP A 313 -13.48 -5.61 -19.04
C ASP A 313 -14.19 -6.55 -18.04
N GLY A 314 -13.63 -6.74 -16.84
CA GLY A 314 -14.13 -7.68 -15.84
C GLY A 314 -14.90 -7.01 -14.69
N PRO A 315 -15.50 -7.81 -13.79
CA PRO A 315 -16.21 -7.33 -12.60
C PRO A 315 -15.30 -6.73 -11.52
N ASP A 316 -13.99 -6.68 -11.77
CA ASP A 316 -12.96 -6.12 -10.90
C ASP A 316 -12.17 -5.00 -11.57
N ARG A 317 -12.74 -4.37 -12.61
CA ARG A 317 -12.07 -3.38 -13.46
C ARG A 317 -11.54 -2.15 -12.72
N ASP A 318 -12.19 -1.75 -11.63
CA ASP A 318 -11.78 -0.59 -10.84
C ASP A 318 -10.93 -1.00 -9.60
N GLY A 319 -10.78 -2.30 -9.34
CA GLY A 319 -9.98 -2.81 -8.22
C GLY A 319 -10.22 -4.29 -7.88
N CYS A 320 -9.18 -4.94 -7.39
CA CYS A 320 -9.23 -6.25 -6.71
C CYS A 320 -9.11 -6.02 -5.19
N TRP A 321 -10.23 -5.76 -4.52
CA TRP A 321 -10.30 -5.53 -3.07
C TRP A 321 -10.08 -6.81 -2.26
N SER A 322 -10.26 -6.70 -0.93
CA SER A 322 -9.92 -7.71 0.05
C SER A 322 -10.64 -9.04 -0.14
N GLY A 323 -9.99 -10.09 0.37
CA GLY A 323 -10.40 -11.47 0.19
C GLY A 323 -9.49 -12.46 0.90
N CYS A 324 -9.77 -13.74 0.72
CA CYS A 324 -9.09 -14.84 1.39
C CYS A 324 -8.62 -15.90 0.40
N ALA A 325 -7.73 -16.78 0.86
CA ALA A 325 -7.24 -17.94 0.11
C ALA A 325 -7.61 -19.22 0.85
N VAL A 326 -8.00 -20.25 0.10
CA VAL A 326 -8.37 -21.58 0.61
C VAL A 326 -7.74 -22.68 -0.25
N ASP A 327 -7.59 -23.86 0.36
CA ASP A 327 -7.21 -25.10 -0.32
C ASP A 327 -8.48 -25.82 -0.82
N ASP A 328 -8.77 -25.72 -2.11
CA ASP A 328 -9.85 -26.44 -2.78
C ASP A 328 -9.36 -27.80 -3.29
N ASP A 329 -9.28 -28.77 -2.38
CA ASP A 329 -8.89 -30.15 -2.64
C ASP A 329 -7.55 -30.28 -3.41
N GLY A 330 -6.55 -29.48 -3.02
CA GLY A 330 -5.23 -29.41 -3.63
C GLY A 330 -5.07 -28.29 -4.65
N THR A 331 -6.09 -27.45 -4.83
CA THR A 331 -6.06 -26.28 -5.73
C THR A 331 -6.16 -24.99 -4.92
N PRO A 332 -5.11 -24.15 -4.89
CA PRO A 332 -5.17 -22.81 -4.33
C PRO A 332 -6.27 -22.01 -5.01
N THR A 333 -7.22 -21.54 -4.21
CA THR A 333 -8.36 -20.74 -4.67
C THR A 333 -8.46 -19.49 -3.82
N VAL A 334 -8.59 -18.34 -4.46
CA VAL A 334 -8.86 -17.06 -3.79
C VAL A 334 -10.28 -16.61 -4.08
N LEU A 335 -10.94 -16.07 -3.07
CA LEU A 335 -12.17 -15.30 -3.22
C LEU A 335 -11.89 -13.87 -2.78
N TYR A 336 -12.23 -12.91 -3.62
CA TYR A 336 -11.94 -11.49 -3.42
C TYR A 336 -13.09 -10.62 -3.93
N THR A 337 -13.18 -9.40 -3.44
CA THR A 337 -14.17 -8.45 -3.93
C THR A 337 -13.62 -7.74 -5.17
N GLY A 338 -14.23 -7.94 -6.34
CA GLY A 338 -14.06 -7.08 -7.50
C GLY A 338 -14.94 -5.84 -7.37
N GLY A 339 -14.53 -4.73 -7.95
CA GLY A 339 -15.44 -3.59 -8.08
C GLY A 339 -15.48 -3.02 -9.49
N ASP A 340 -16.68 -2.53 -9.79
CA ASP A 340 -17.10 -2.01 -11.07
C ASP A 340 -18.10 -0.87 -10.85
N GLY A 341 -17.62 0.35 -11.02
CA GLY A 341 -18.32 1.58 -10.70
C GLY A 341 -18.67 1.63 -9.22
N ARG A 342 -19.98 1.53 -8.92
CA ARG A 342 -20.51 1.56 -7.54
C ARG A 342 -20.86 0.15 -7.02
N TRP A 343 -20.48 -0.90 -7.74
CA TRP A 343 -20.76 -2.29 -7.36
C TRP A 343 -19.55 -2.97 -6.74
N GLN A 344 -19.82 -3.78 -5.72
CA GLN A 344 -18.87 -4.69 -5.09
C GLN A 344 -19.33 -6.12 -5.38
N LEU A 345 -18.48 -6.88 -6.06
CA LEU A 345 -18.84 -8.11 -6.77
C LEU A 345 -17.89 -9.25 -6.37
N PRO A 346 -18.36 -10.32 -5.71
CA PRO A 346 -17.51 -11.44 -5.31
C PRO A 346 -16.92 -12.15 -6.52
N CYS A 347 -15.60 -12.28 -6.54
CA CYS A 347 -14.83 -12.88 -7.62
C CYS A 347 -13.98 -14.04 -7.08
N LEU A 348 -13.64 -14.97 -7.97
CA LEU A 348 -12.85 -16.16 -7.69
C LEU A 348 -11.68 -16.26 -8.67
N ALA A 349 -10.51 -16.69 -8.19
CA ALA A 349 -9.40 -17.08 -9.04
C ALA A 349 -8.70 -18.33 -8.48
N THR A 350 -8.04 -19.09 -9.36
CA THR A 350 -7.31 -20.31 -8.99
C THR A 350 -5.87 -20.23 -9.46
N SER A 351 -4.95 -20.93 -8.80
CA SER A 351 -3.55 -21.00 -9.24
C SER A 351 -3.11 -22.45 -9.42
N ALA A 352 -2.42 -22.71 -10.53
CA ALA A 352 -1.66 -23.94 -10.74
C ALA A 352 -0.15 -23.74 -10.51
N ASP A 353 0.30 -22.51 -10.27
CA ASP A 353 1.69 -22.20 -9.97
C ASP A 353 1.99 -22.57 -8.51
N PRO A 354 2.95 -23.49 -8.22
CA PRO A 354 3.35 -23.79 -6.85
C PRO A 354 3.82 -22.56 -6.06
N GLY A 355 4.32 -21.53 -6.75
CA GLY A 355 4.73 -20.27 -6.14
C GLY A 355 3.59 -19.28 -5.88
N LEU A 356 2.38 -19.55 -6.36
CA LEU A 356 1.21 -18.65 -6.30
C LEU A 356 1.45 -17.25 -6.92
N ARG A 357 2.30 -17.15 -7.94
CA ARG A 357 2.61 -15.88 -8.64
C ARG A 357 1.63 -15.57 -9.77
N GLU A 358 0.98 -16.60 -10.30
CA GLU A 358 0.04 -16.50 -11.42
C GLU A 358 -1.33 -17.03 -11.01
N TRP A 359 -2.39 -16.29 -11.36
CA TRP A 359 -3.77 -16.60 -11.01
C TRP A 359 -4.70 -16.53 -12.23
N ASP A 360 -5.45 -17.60 -12.44
CA ASP A 360 -6.50 -17.69 -13.46
C ASP A 360 -7.83 -17.28 -12.83
N LYS A 361 -8.33 -16.10 -13.20
CA LYS A 361 -9.67 -15.64 -12.78
C LYS A 361 -10.75 -16.49 -13.41
N ASP A 362 -11.74 -16.90 -12.62
CA ASP A 362 -12.82 -17.75 -13.09
C ASP A 362 -13.68 -17.00 -14.14
N SER A 363 -13.94 -17.63 -15.27
CA SER A 363 -14.78 -17.09 -16.34
C SER A 363 -16.24 -16.88 -15.93
N GLY A 364 -16.67 -17.50 -14.84
CA GLY A 364 -17.99 -17.34 -14.23
C GLY A 364 -18.07 -16.17 -13.24
N ASN A 365 -17.02 -15.36 -13.08
CA ASN A 365 -17.08 -14.19 -12.22
C ASN A 365 -18.10 -13.14 -12.73
N PRO A 366 -18.83 -12.46 -11.81
CA PRO A 366 -18.80 -12.66 -10.36
C PRO A 366 -19.57 -13.92 -9.91
N VAL A 367 -19.10 -14.59 -8.85
CA VAL A 367 -19.73 -15.82 -8.32
C VAL A 367 -21.02 -15.56 -7.55
N ILE A 368 -21.29 -14.31 -7.18
CA ILE A 368 -22.57 -13.83 -6.66
C ILE A 368 -22.93 -12.57 -7.44
N GLU A 369 -23.95 -12.65 -8.29
CA GLU A 369 -24.37 -11.52 -9.15
C GLU A 369 -25.19 -10.48 -8.40
N GLU A 370 -25.95 -10.89 -7.38
CA GLU A 370 -26.85 -10.02 -6.62
C GLU A 370 -26.78 -10.33 -5.11
N PRO A 371 -26.80 -9.30 -4.25
CA PRO A 371 -26.94 -9.47 -2.81
C PRO A 371 -28.34 -9.98 -2.41
N PRO A 372 -28.54 -10.39 -1.15
CA PRO A 372 -29.80 -10.99 -0.72
C PRO A 372 -30.94 -9.97 -0.73
N SER A 373 -32.02 -10.30 -1.45
CA SER A 373 -33.17 -9.39 -1.66
C SER A 373 -34.12 -9.24 -0.46
N ASP A 374 -33.98 -10.07 0.57
CA ASP A 374 -34.83 -10.04 1.77
C ASP A 374 -34.30 -9.11 2.88
N LEU A 375 -33.11 -8.54 2.69
CA LEU A 375 -32.52 -7.53 3.55
C LEU A 375 -32.42 -6.17 2.83
N ASP A 376 -32.68 -5.11 3.59
CA ASP A 376 -32.43 -3.74 3.15
C ASP A 376 -30.96 -3.40 3.45
N LEU A 377 -30.07 -3.82 2.55
CA LEU A 377 -28.63 -3.58 2.70
C LEU A 377 -28.29 -2.11 2.45
N LEU A 378 -27.26 -1.63 3.14
CA LEU A 378 -26.88 -0.23 3.13
C LEU A 378 -26.30 0.19 1.76
N SER A 379 -26.80 1.32 1.27
CA SER A 379 -26.27 2.06 0.13
C SER A 379 -25.63 3.36 0.59
N THR A 380 -24.54 3.77 -0.03
CA THR A 380 -23.77 4.99 0.31
C THR A 380 -23.57 5.86 -0.94
N GLU A 381 -22.91 7.01 -0.79
CA GLU A 381 -22.56 7.85 -1.95
C GLU A 381 -21.65 7.07 -2.92
N ASP A 382 -20.69 6.34 -2.36
CA ASP A 382 -19.67 5.60 -3.10
C ASP A 382 -20.20 4.24 -3.61
N TRP A 383 -21.07 3.58 -2.84
CA TRP A 383 -21.49 2.21 -3.15
C TRP A 383 -22.99 2.06 -3.33
N GLU A 384 -23.40 1.35 -4.38
CA GLU A 384 -24.80 0.98 -4.55
C GLU A 384 -25.24 0.08 -3.39
N ILE A 385 -24.38 -0.87 -3.00
CA ILE A 385 -24.56 -1.77 -1.86
C ILE A 385 -23.19 -2.05 -1.23
N GLU A 386 -23.08 -1.89 0.09
CA GLU A 386 -21.93 -2.32 0.88
C GLU A 386 -21.90 -3.86 0.96
N PHE A 387 -20.97 -4.52 0.26
CA PHE A 387 -20.94 -5.97 0.09
C PHE A 387 -19.53 -6.47 -0.30
N ARG A 388 -18.65 -6.69 0.69
CA ARG A 388 -17.23 -6.99 0.42
C ARG A 388 -16.57 -7.82 1.51
N ASP A 389 -15.31 -8.17 1.27
CA ASP A 389 -14.37 -8.80 2.19
C ASP A 389 -14.79 -10.20 2.62
N HIS A 390 -14.23 -11.19 1.94
CA HIS A 390 -14.60 -12.61 2.05
C HIS A 390 -13.79 -13.32 3.13
N ALA A 391 -14.47 -14.11 3.96
CA ALA A 391 -13.83 -15.14 4.77
C ALA A 391 -14.49 -16.50 4.52
N VAL A 392 -13.72 -17.43 3.94
CA VAL A 392 -14.21 -18.75 3.51
C VAL A 392 -13.60 -19.86 4.34
N TRP A 393 -14.43 -20.84 4.74
CA TRP A 393 -13.97 -22.07 5.37
C TRP A 393 -14.81 -23.26 4.94
N ARG A 394 -14.31 -24.47 5.21
CA ARG A 394 -14.98 -25.74 4.92
C ARG A 394 -15.29 -26.49 6.21
N ASP A 395 -16.52 -26.97 6.35
CA ASP A 395 -16.88 -27.98 7.35
C ASP A 395 -17.51 -29.18 6.65
N GLY A 396 -16.84 -30.33 6.75
CA GLY A 396 -17.17 -31.53 5.98
C GLY A 396 -17.14 -31.28 4.47
N ASP A 397 -18.28 -31.51 3.81
CA ASP A 397 -18.45 -31.34 2.36
C ASP A 397 -19.09 -29.99 2.00
N THR A 398 -19.22 -29.08 2.96
CA THR A 398 -19.89 -27.78 2.77
C THR A 398 -18.92 -26.64 2.96
N TRP A 399 -18.91 -25.72 2.00
CA TRP A 399 -18.21 -24.46 2.08
C TRP A 399 -19.13 -23.40 2.68
N TYR A 400 -18.54 -22.55 3.51
CA TYR A 400 -19.19 -21.40 4.12
C TYR A 400 -18.39 -20.15 3.78
N GLN A 401 -19.08 -19.02 3.62
CA GLN A 401 -18.40 -17.74 3.60
C GLN A 401 -19.13 -16.67 4.40
N LEU A 402 -18.36 -15.74 4.96
CA LEU A 402 -18.84 -14.46 5.43
C LEU A 402 -18.53 -13.36 4.42
N ILE A 403 -19.48 -12.43 4.28
CA ILE A 403 -19.33 -11.20 3.51
C ILE A 403 -19.73 -10.03 4.41
N GLY A 404 -18.87 -9.02 4.49
CA GLY A 404 -19.10 -7.78 5.22
C GLY A 404 -20.12 -6.88 4.53
N SER A 405 -21.03 -6.31 5.31
CA SER A 405 -22.09 -5.43 4.82
C SER A 405 -22.64 -4.54 5.93
N GLY A 406 -23.68 -3.78 5.63
CA GLY A 406 -24.51 -3.04 6.58
C GLY A 406 -25.99 -3.26 6.30
N VAL A 407 -26.82 -3.32 7.34
CA VAL A 407 -28.29 -3.32 7.21
C VAL A 407 -28.80 -1.93 7.55
N ALA A 408 -29.56 -1.32 6.64
CA ALA A 408 -30.14 0.00 6.82
C ALA A 408 -30.93 0.09 8.14
N ASP A 409 -30.72 1.19 8.87
CA ASP A 409 -31.32 1.46 10.19
C ASP A 409 -31.07 0.38 11.27
N ARG A 410 -30.05 -0.49 11.11
CA ARG A 410 -29.64 -1.48 12.14
C ARG A 410 -28.16 -1.44 12.49
N GLY A 411 -27.27 -1.51 11.49
CA GLY A 411 -25.82 -1.51 11.71
C GLY A 411 -25.07 -2.50 10.81
N GLY A 412 -23.76 -2.56 11.00
CA GLY A 412 -22.87 -3.48 10.29
C GLY A 412 -23.28 -4.95 10.47
N THR A 413 -23.00 -5.79 9.48
CA THR A 413 -23.42 -7.19 9.48
C THR A 413 -22.41 -8.09 8.76
N ALA A 414 -22.30 -9.34 9.22
CA ALA A 414 -21.60 -10.40 8.51
C ALA A 414 -22.63 -11.37 7.92
N LEU A 415 -22.76 -11.41 6.61
CA LEU A 415 -23.71 -12.25 5.87
C LEU A 415 -23.13 -13.65 5.68
N LEU A 416 -23.88 -14.69 6.06
CA LEU A 416 -23.48 -16.09 5.90
C LEU A 416 -24.07 -16.68 4.62
N TYR A 417 -23.19 -17.29 3.83
CA TYR A 417 -23.54 -18.06 2.64
C TYR A 417 -22.97 -19.47 2.73
N VAL A 418 -23.59 -20.39 2.00
CA VAL A 418 -23.13 -21.78 1.86
C VAL A 418 -22.97 -22.16 0.39
N SER A 419 -22.04 -23.07 0.12
CA SER A 419 -21.80 -23.62 -1.21
C SER A 419 -21.34 -25.07 -1.13
N SER A 420 -21.55 -25.81 -2.21
CA SER A 420 -20.98 -27.15 -2.40
C SER A 420 -19.71 -27.16 -3.26
N ASP A 421 -19.36 -26.05 -3.93
CA ASP A 421 -18.34 -26.02 -4.98
C ASP A 421 -17.57 -24.69 -5.13
N LEU A 422 -17.73 -23.76 -4.17
CA LEU A 422 -17.17 -22.41 -4.13
C LEU A 422 -17.66 -21.45 -5.23
N ARG A 423 -18.55 -21.89 -6.12
CA ARG A 423 -18.99 -21.13 -7.30
C ARG A 423 -20.46 -20.77 -7.20
N GLU A 424 -21.31 -21.73 -6.82
CA GLU A 424 -22.72 -21.47 -6.58
C GLU A 424 -22.94 -21.25 -5.08
N TRP A 425 -23.36 -20.05 -4.70
CA TRP A 425 -23.57 -19.65 -3.31
C TRP A 425 -25.05 -19.42 -2.99
N GLU A 426 -25.53 -20.04 -1.92
CA GLU A 426 -26.86 -19.81 -1.35
C GLU A 426 -26.73 -18.94 -0.10
N TYR A 427 -27.46 -17.83 -0.08
CA TYR A 427 -27.57 -16.99 1.12
C TYR A 427 -28.40 -17.70 2.19
N GLU A 428 -27.87 -17.76 3.41
CA GLU A 428 -28.56 -18.39 4.55
C GLU A 428 -29.22 -17.36 5.46
N ARG A 429 -28.40 -16.50 6.09
CA ARG A 429 -28.80 -15.51 7.09
C ARG A 429 -27.64 -14.57 7.44
N PRO A 430 -27.84 -13.49 8.20
CA PRO A 430 -26.74 -12.86 8.91
C PRO A 430 -26.19 -13.83 9.97
N LEU A 431 -24.86 -13.99 10.04
CA LEU A 431 -24.24 -14.67 11.18
C LEU A 431 -24.38 -13.81 12.44
N LEU A 432 -24.07 -12.52 12.30
CA LEU A 432 -24.24 -11.50 13.33
C LEU A 432 -24.52 -10.14 12.66
N THR A 433 -25.41 -9.37 13.26
CA THR A 433 -25.66 -7.96 12.92
C THR A 433 -25.45 -7.12 14.18
N GLY A 434 -24.69 -6.04 14.06
CA GLY A 434 -24.44 -5.09 15.12
C GLY A 434 -25.69 -4.33 15.54
N ASP A 435 -25.64 -3.74 16.73
CA ASP A 435 -26.61 -2.75 17.20
C ASP A 435 -26.05 -1.32 17.13
N ASP A 436 -26.84 -0.34 17.59
CA ASP A 436 -26.47 1.07 17.67
C ASP A 436 -25.10 1.25 18.36
N GLY A 437 -24.10 1.68 17.56
CA GLY A 437 -22.74 1.97 18.04
C GLY A 437 -21.65 1.00 17.55
N HIS A 438 -22.00 -0.02 16.75
CA HIS A 438 -21.00 -0.93 16.17
C HIS A 438 -20.63 -0.58 14.71
N GLY A 439 -20.81 0.66 14.29
CA GLY A 439 -20.61 1.10 12.91
C GLY A 439 -21.77 0.73 11.98
N ALA A 440 -21.91 1.50 10.90
CA ALA A 440 -22.97 1.29 9.91
C ALA A 440 -22.68 0.10 8.97
N VAL A 441 -21.40 -0.25 8.83
CA VAL A 441 -20.87 -1.28 7.93
C VAL A 441 -19.77 -2.04 8.67
N TRP A 442 -19.68 -3.35 8.41
CA TRP A 442 -18.57 -4.18 8.85
C TRP A 442 -17.73 -4.62 7.65
N GLU A 443 -16.43 -4.38 7.75
CA GLU A 443 -15.39 -4.81 6.83
C GLU A 443 -14.60 -5.97 7.41
N CYS A 444 -13.96 -6.75 6.54
CA CYS A 444 -13.07 -7.85 6.88
C CYS A 444 -13.61 -8.80 7.97
N PRO A 445 -14.86 -9.31 7.87
CA PRO A 445 -15.35 -10.28 8.84
C PRO A 445 -14.58 -11.58 8.71
N GLU A 446 -14.04 -12.11 9.81
CA GLU A 446 -13.40 -13.43 9.80
C GLU A 446 -13.73 -14.22 11.07
N LEU A 447 -14.00 -15.50 10.87
CA LEU A 447 -14.38 -16.45 11.90
C LEU A 447 -13.25 -17.45 12.16
N LEU A 448 -12.75 -17.48 13.39
CA LEU A 448 -11.68 -18.36 13.84
C LEU A 448 -12.24 -19.43 14.78
N ASP A 449 -11.88 -20.70 14.55
CA ASP A 449 -12.22 -21.80 15.45
C ASP A 449 -11.16 -21.95 16.54
N LEU A 450 -11.43 -21.45 17.74
CA LEU A 450 -10.52 -21.53 18.88
C LEU A 450 -10.84 -22.74 19.79
N GLY A 451 -11.51 -23.77 19.26
CA GLY A 451 -11.82 -25.03 19.95
C GLY A 451 -13.21 -25.03 20.59
N GLU A 452 -13.29 -24.78 21.90
CA GLU A 452 -14.60 -24.77 22.57
C GLU A 452 -15.49 -23.59 22.15
N ARG A 453 -14.90 -22.55 21.56
CA ARG A 453 -15.58 -21.34 21.10
C ARG A 453 -14.94 -20.81 19.84
N SER A 454 -15.72 -20.06 19.07
CA SER A 454 -15.24 -19.30 17.93
C SER A 454 -14.96 -17.86 18.32
N LEU A 455 -14.07 -17.21 17.56
CA LEU A 455 -13.86 -15.77 17.58
C LEU A 455 -14.25 -15.20 16.21
N LEU A 456 -15.26 -14.33 16.18
CA LEU A 456 -15.58 -13.50 15.02
C LEU A 456 -14.96 -12.13 15.24
N HIS A 457 -14.15 -11.63 14.32
CA HIS A 457 -13.74 -10.22 14.33
C HIS A 457 -14.22 -9.50 13.08
N VAL A 458 -14.41 -8.19 13.20
CA VAL A 458 -14.90 -7.28 12.17
C VAL A 458 -14.24 -5.91 12.34
N SER A 459 -14.04 -5.20 11.24
CA SER A 459 -13.53 -3.83 11.22
C SER A 459 -14.69 -2.86 10.97
N ASN A 460 -14.88 -1.85 11.82
CA ASN A 460 -16.11 -1.03 11.83
C ASN A 460 -15.90 0.46 11.50
N TYR A 461 -14.86 0.78 10.72
CA TYR A 461 -14.32 2.12 10.43
C TYR A 461 -13.67 2.87 11.61
N GLU A 462 -13.92 2.49 12.86
CA GLU A 462 -13.30 3.11 14.03
C GLU A 462 -12.22 2.20 14.64
N GLU A 463 -12.52 0.91 14.77
CA GLU A 463 -11.67 -0.08 15.43
C GLU A 463 -11.93 -1.49 14.90
N VAL A 464 -11.13 -2.46 15.36
CA VAL A 464 -11.39 -3.88 15.12
C VAL A 464 -12.07 -4.47 16.34
N VAL A 465 -13.35 -4.80 16.19
CA VAL A 465 -14.16 -5.42 17.26
C VAL A 465 -14.12 -6.94 17.10
N TYR A 466 -14.05 -7.67 18.21
CA TYR A 466 -14.20 -9.11 18.22
C TYR A 466 -15.31 -9.59 19.16
N PHE A 467 -15.84 -10.75 18.83
CA PHE A 467 -16.86 -11.49 19.55
C PHE A 467 -16.37 -12.92 19.77
N VAL A 468 -16.37 -13.38 21.01
CA VAL A 468 -16.12 -14.78 21.36
C VAL A 468 -17.46 -15.42 21.70
N GLY A 469 -17.77 -16.56 21.09
CA GLY A 469 -19.09 -17.17 21.19
C GLY A 469 -19.17 -18.56 20.56
N GLU A 470 -20.40 -19.01 20.39
CA GLU A 470 -20.74 -20.27 19.73
C GLU A 470 -21.71 -20.00 18.58
N ILE A 471 -21.62 -20.79 17.51
CA ILE A 471 -22.57 -20.72 16.40
C ILE A 471 -23.71 -21.69 16.70
N ASP A 472 -24.95 -21.18 16.67
CA ASP A 472 -26.16 -21.98 16.85
C ASP A 472 -27.19 -21.72 15.73
N ASP A 473 -28.37 -22.35 15.83
CA ASP A 473 -29.46 -22.21 14.85
C ASP A 473 -29.92 -20.74 14.68
N GLY A 474 -29.66 -19.87 15.66
CA GLY A 474 -30.05 -18.46 15.67
C GLY A 474 -28.99 -17.48 15.16
N GLY A 475 -27.75 -17.93 14.92
CA GLY A 475 -26.62 -17.08 14.50
C GLY A 475 -25.41 -17.29 15.40
N PHE A 476 -24.82 -16.19 15.87
CA PHE A 476 -23.67 -16.20 16.77
C PHE A 476 -24.07 -15.79 18.21
N ASP A 477 -24.04 -16.72 19.16
CA ASP A 477 -24.32 -16.46 20.57
C ASP A 477 -23.07 -15.88 21.27
N ILE A 478 -23.11 -14.59 21.59
CA ILE A 478 -21.95 -13.84 22.10
C ILE A 478 -21.77 -14.11 23.59
N ALA A 479 -20.67 -14.78 23.94
CA ALA A 479 -20.23 -14.92 25.34
C ALA A 479 -19.41 -13.71 25.82
N HIS A 480 -18.58 -13.14 24.95
CA HIS A 480 -17.75 -11.99 25.24
C HIS A 480 -17.50 -11.14 24.00
N ARG A 481 -17.29 -9.83 24.18
CA ARG A 481 -16.89 -8.89 23.14
C ARG A 481 -15.75 -7.99 23.61
N GLY A 482 -14.91 -7.55 22.70
CA GLY A 482 -13.84 -6.60 22.98
C GLY A 482 -13.27 -5.99 21.72
N VAL A 483 -12.17 -5.27 21.88
CA VAL A 483 -11.42 -4.64 20.78
C VAL A 483 -10.12 -5.41 20.62
N LEU A 484 -9.73 -5.71 19.38
CA LEU A 484 -8.56 -6.54 19.09
C LEU A 484 -7.25 -5.76 19.28
N ASP A 485 -7.26 -4.45 19.04
CA ASP A 485 -6.15 -3.54 19.23
C ASP A 485 -6.68 -2.12 19.50
N HIS A 486 -6.08 -1.42 20.47
CA HIS A 486 -6.54 -0.11 20.94
C HIS A 486 -5.88 1.10 20.26
N GLY A 487 -5.14 0.90 19.18
CA GLY A 487 -4.52 1.98 18.41
C GLY A 487 -4.66 1.84 16.91
N ASP A 488 -3.61 2.20 16.15
CA ASP A 488 -3.58 2.22 14.69
C ASP A 488 -3.43 0.80 14.13
N PHE A 489 -4.52 0.05 14.11
CA PHE A 489 -4.59 -1.33 13.62
C PHE A 489 -5.97 -1.61 13.01
N TYR A 490 -6.01 -2.16 11.80
CA TYR A 490 -7.26 -2.36 11.05
C TYR A 490 -7.20 -3.58 10.12
N ALA A 491 -8.37 -4.02 9.63
CA ALA A 491 -8.54 -5.04 8.60
C ALA A 491 -7.72 -6.33 8.78
N PRO A 492 -7.72 -6.99 9.95
CA PRO A 492 -6.89 -8.16 10.15
C PRO A 492 -7.37 -9.39 9.36
N GLN A 493 -6.43 -10.27 9.08
CA GLN A 493 -6.70 -11.60 8.54
C GLN A 493 -5.80 -12.62 9.21
N SER A 494 -6.23 -13.88 9.25
CA SER A 494 -5.53 -14.95 9.95
C SER A 494 -5.16 -16.12 9.06
N LEU A 495 -3.95 -16.64 9.28
CA LEU A 495 -3.48 -17.93 8.77
C LEU A 495 -3.66 -19.00 9.84
N ARG A 496 -4.23 -20.16 9.48
CA ARG A 496 -4.14 -21.37 10.30
C ARG A 496 -2.79 -22.08 10.09
N ASP A 497 -1.99 -22.19 11.14
CA ASP A 497 -0.70 -22.89 11.14
C ASP A 497 -0.72 -24.02 12.18
N GLY A 498 -1.17 -25.20 11.74
CA GLY A 498 -1.43 -26.32 12.64
C GLY A 498 -2.60 -26.04 13.59
N ASP A 499 -2.30 -25.98 14.89
CA ASP A 499 -3.29 -25.78 15.97
C ASP A 499 -3.38 -24.30 16.42
N ARG A 500 -2.67 -23.37 15.77
CA ARG A 500 -2.70 -21.93 16.08
C ARG A 500 -3.20 -21.11 14.89
N TYR A 501 -3.74 -19.94 15.21
CA TYR A 501 -3.94 -18.86 14.25
C TYR A 501 -2.84 -17.82 14.39
N LEU A 502 -2.28 -17.42 13.26
CA LEU A 502 -1.38 -16.29 13.11
C LEU A 502 -2.15 -15.17 12.43
N THR A 503 -2.28 -14.02 13.10
CA THR A 503 -3.08 -12.89 12.62
C THR A 503 -2.17 -11.69 12.38
N TRP A 504 -2.36 -11.04 11.23
CA TRP A 504 -1.77 -9.75 10.90
C TRP A 504 -2.90 -8.74 10.72
N GLY A 505 -2.63 -7.48 10.99
CA GLY A 505 -3.50 -6.38 10.59
C GLY A 505 -2.71 -5.28 9.91
N TRP A 506 -3.41 -4.49 9.11
CA TRP A 506 -2.88 -3.28 8.52
C TRP A 506 -2.67 -2.20 9.59
N LEU A 507 -1.55 -1.50 9.52
CA LEU A 507 -1.21 -0.35 10.34
C LEU A 507 -1.43 0.92 9.50
N PRO A 508 -2.59 1.58 9.60
CA PRO A 508 -2.91 2.77 8.81
C PRO A 508 -1.96 3.93 9.13
N GLU A 509 -1.54 4.67 8.12
CA GLU A 509 -0.72 5.87 8.32
C GLU A 509 -1.47 6.96 9.10
N THR A 510 -0.78 7.64 10.00
CA THR A 510 -1.30 8.85 10.68
C THR A 510 -0.68 10.14 10.15
N ARG A 511 0.17 10.02 9.12
CA ARG A 511 0.69 11.11 8.29
C ARG A 511 -0.21 11.40 7.10
N GLY A 512 -0.30 12.67 6.71
CA GLY A 512 -1.10 13.11 5.57
C GLY A 512 -0.58 12.63 4.21
N THR A 513 -1.44 12.67 3.20
CA THR A 513 -1.15 12.19 1.83
C THR A 513 0.14 12.75 1.23
N SER A 514 0.42 14.04 1.40
CA SER A 514 1.67 14.65 0.91
C SER A 514 2.92 14.02 1.53
N ALA A 515 2.90 13.73 2.83
CA ALA A 515 4.02 13.09 3.51
C ALA A 515 4.18 11.61 3.15
N GLN A 516 3.07 10.92 2.84
CA GLN A 516 3.12 9.56 2.27
C GLN A 516 3.76 9.58 0.88
N TRP A 517 3.40 10.58 0.06
CA TRP A 517 3.99 10.79 -1.25
C TRP A 517 5.50 11.09 -1.16
N ASP A 518 5.90 12.01 -0.29
CA ASP A 518 7.30 12.36 -0.08
C ASP A 518 8.14 11.14 0.36
N ALA A 519 7.59 10.30 1.25
CA ALA A 519 8.23 9.07 1.68
C ALA A 519 8.28 7.99 0.58
N GLY A 520 7.40 8.04 -0.41
CA GLY A 520 7.31 7.07 -1.51
C GLY A 520 6.68 5.71 -1.14
N TRP A 521 6.24 5.54 0.12
CA TRP A 521 5.55 4.34 0.60
C TRP A 521 4.48 4.69 1.65
N SER A 522 3.53 3.79 1.86
CA SER A 522 2.44 3.94 2.82
C SER A 522 1.92 2.58 3.29
N GLY A 523 1.70 2.47 4.60
CA GLY A 523 1.17 1.28 5.25
C GLY A 523 2.24 0.27 5.68
N ALA A 524 1.91 -0.48 6.72
CA ALA A 524 2.70 -1.60 7.21
C ALA A 524 1.77 -2.71 7.74
N MET A 525 2.27 -3.93 7.87
CA MET A 525 1.59 -5.00 8.62
C MET A 525 2.05 -5.01 10.07
N SER A 526 1.17 -5.36 11.00
CA SER A 526 1.53 -5.67 12.39
C SER A 526 2.52 -6.83 12.46
N LEU A 527 3.13 -7.05 13.64
CA LEU A 527 3.77 -8.33 13.91
C LEU A 527 2.75 -9.48 13.78
N PRO A 528 3.18 -10.71 13.41
CA PRO A 528 2.33 -11.88 13.48
C PRO A 528 1.89 -12.12 14.92
N ARG A 529 0.58 -12.17 15.16
CA ARG A 529 0.00 -12.38 16.50
C ARG A 529 -0.60 -13.78 16.60
N VAL A 530 -0.38 -14.45 17.72
CA VAL A 530 -1.11 -15.67 18.07
C VAL A 530 -2.35 -15.31 18.87
N LEU A 531 -3.52 -15.66 18.34
CA LEU A 531 -4.81 -15.53 19.05
C LEU A 531 -5.17 -16.85 19.71
N SER A 532 -5.54 -16.80 20.99
CA SER A 532 -6.02 -17.98 21.73
C SER A 532 -6.97 -17.58 22.86
N LEU A 533 -7.69 -18.52 23.45
CA LEU A 533 -8.48 -18.29 24.66
C LEU A 533 -7.72 -18.75 25.92
N GLY A 534 -7.83 -17.98 27.00
CA GLY A 534 -7.39 -18.41 28.33
C GLY A 534 -8.42 -19.30 29.02
N ASP A 535 -8.06 -19.90 30.16
CA ASP A 535 -8.96 -20.72 30.99
C ASP A 535 -10.21 -19.96 31.50
N ASP A 536 -10.16 -18.63 31.49
CA ASP A 536 -11.28 -17.72 31.81
C ASP A 536 -12.20 -17.43 30.61
N GLY A 537 -11.92 -18.05 29.45
CA GLY A 537 -12.65 -17.84 28.20
C GLY A 537 -12.42 -16.46 27.57
N ARG A 538 -11.36 -15.73 27.98
CA ARG A 538 -11.00 -14.41 27.43
C ARG A 538 -9.87 -14.52 26.42
N LEU A 539 -9.85 -13.60 25.47
CA LEU A 539 -8.80 -13.53 24.45
C LEU A 539 -7.42 -13.36 25.08
N ARG A 540 -6.44 -14.03 24.46
CA ARG A 540 -5.01 -13.88 24.67
C ARG A 540 -4.41 -13.55 23.32
N GLN A 541 -3.51 -12.59 23.32
CA GLN A 541 -2.82 -12.12 22.13
C GLN A 541 -1.35 -11.94 22.47
N ARG A 542 -0.48 -12.59 21.70
CA ARG A 542 0.97 -12.56 21.89
C ARG A 542 1.65 -12.45 20.53
N PRO A 543 2.84 -11.83 20.42
CA PRO A 543 3.66 -11.98 19.23
C PRO A 543 3.93 -13.47 18.98
N ALA A 544 4.01 -13.87 17.72
CA ALA A 544 4.46 -15.20 17.35
C ALA A 544 5.85 -15.46 17.94
N ALA A 545 6.09 -16.69 18.43
CA ALA A 545 7.34 -17.02 19.10
C ALA A 545 8.57 -16.87 18.17
N GLU A 546 8.35 -16.94 16.87
CA GLU A 546 9.33 -16.69 15.83
C GLU A 546 9.94 -15.29 15.92
N VAL A 547 9.17 -14.27 16.33
CA VAL A 547 9.65 -12.88 16.46
C VAL A 547 10.86 -12.79 17.40
N ASP A 548 10.95 -13.65 18.42
CA ASP A 548 12.08 -13.69 19.35
C ASP A 548 13.41 -14.01 18.64
N ARG A 549 13.37 -14.63 17.45
CA ARG A 549 14.57 -14.92 16.64
C ARG A 549 15.21 -13.67 16.05
N LEU A 550 14.47 -12.56 15.94
CA LEU A 550 15.03 -11.30 15.46
C LEU A 550 15.97 -10.65 16.48
N ARG A 551 15.95 -11.10 17.74
CA ARG A 551 16.82 -10.56 18.80
C ARG A 551 18.29 -10.80 18.47
N ARG A 552 19.04 -9.71 18.33
CA ARG A 552 20.51 -9.71 18.23
C ARG A 552 21.13 -9.49 19.59
N ASP A 553 21.59 -8.27 19.83
CA ASP A 553 22.30 -7.91 21.05
C ASP A 553 21.30 -7.49 22.14
N ARG A 554 21.50 -8.02 23.35
CA ARG A 554 20.82 -7.52 24.55
C ARG A 554 21.58 -6.29 25.06
N LEU A 555 21.06 -5.10 24.72
CA LEU A 555 21.71 -3.81 24.93
C LEU A 555 21.73 -3.39 26.40
N SER A 556 20.63 -3.64 27.13
CA SER A 556 20.50 -3.26 28.54
C SER A 556 19.69 -4.29 29.33
N THR A 557 20.03 -4.40 30.61
CA THR A 557 19.32 -5.25 31.59
C THR A 557 19.10 -4.55 32.93
N ALA A 558 19.41 -3.25 33.03
CA ALA A 558 19.54 -2.59 34.33
C ALA A 558 19.00 -1.16 34.33
N VAL A 559 17.82 -1.03 34.93
CA VAL A 559 17.33 0.22 35.53
C VAL A 559 17.37 0.09 37.06
N PRO A 560 17.32 1.18 37.83
CA PRO A 560 17.13 1.07 39.27
C PRO A 560 15.88 0.24 39.57
N THR A 561 16.01 -0.75 40.46
CA THR A 561 14.90 -1.64 40.83
C THR A 561 13.71 -0.87 41.40
N VAL A 562 13.96 0.23 42.10
CA VAL A 562 12.94 1.14 42.61
C VAL A 562 13.15 2.50 41.95
N LEU A 563 12.16 2.94 41.20
CA LEU A 563 12.11 4.26 40.59
C LEU A 563 11.35 5.22 41.50
N ASP A 564 11.72 6.50 41.42
CA ASP A 564 11.00 7.63 42.01
C ASP A 564 10.76 8.69 40.92
N GLU A 565 10.45 9.92 41.31
CA GLU A 565 10.23 11.06 40.38
C GLU A 565 11.47 11.47 39.59
N ARG A 566 12.65 10.91 39.92
CA ARG A 566 13.85 11.15 39.13
C ARG A 566 13.77 10.36 37.84
N ARG A 567 13.86 11.08 36.73
CA ARG A 567 14.05 10.47 35.42
C ARG A 567 15.42 9.83 35.27
N HIS A 568 15.41 8.62 34.72
CA HIS A 568 16.58 7.84 34.39
C HIS A 568 16.66 7.67 32.87
N ALA A 569 17.48 8.50 32.23
CA ALA A 569 17.89 8.27 30.85
C ALA A 569 18.77 7.01 30.77
N LEU A 570 18.57 6.21 29.73
CA LEU A 570 19.34 4.99 29.50
C LEU A 570 20.52 5.30 28.58
N ASP A 571 21.64 4.60 28.79
CA ASP A 571 22.81 4.65 27.90
C ASP A 571 22.60 3.80 26.61
N VAL A 572 21.36 3.42 26.33
CA VAL A 572 20.93 2.65 25.16
C VAL A 572 19.77 3.35 24.47
N GLY A 573 19.67 3.16 23.16
CA GLY A 573 18.67 3.76 22.31
C GLY A 573 18.74 3.17 20.91
N GLY A 574 17.76 3.49 20.07
CA GLY A 574 17.68 2.95 18.72
C GLY A 574 16.26 3.04 18.17
N ARG A 575 16.11 2.63 16.91
CA ARG A 575 14.84 2.67 16.18
C ARG A 575 14.25 1.29 15.88
N THR A 576 14.99 0.23 16.17
CA THR A 576 14.63 -1.17 15.91
C THR A 576 14.89 -1.98 17.18
N LEU A 577 13.97 -1.90 18.13
CA LEU A 577 14.15 -2.41 19.48
C LEU A 577 12.96 -3.26 19.94
N GLU A 578 13.25 -4.24 20.79
CA GLU A 578 12.27 -4.80 21.70
C GLU A 578 12.62 -4.41 23.14
N ILE A 579 11.62 -3.98 23.90
CA ILE A 579 11.71 -3.70 25.32
C ILE A 579 10.76 -4.64 26.06
N GLU A 580 11.28 -5.50 26.93
CA GLU A 580 10.48 -6.32 27.83
C GLU A 580 10.64 -5.83 29.26
N LEU A 581 9.53 -5.46 29.90
CA LEU A 581 9.54 -4.96 31.27
C LEU A 581 8.43 -5.54 32.14
N GLU A 582 8.72 -5.61 33.44
CA GLU A 582 7.73 -5.93 34.48
C GLU A 582 7.75 -4.85 35.55
N VAL A 583 6.60 -4.18 35.78
CA VAL A 583 6.50 -3.04 36.69
C VAL A 583 5.33 -3.15 37.67
N SER A 584 5.57 -2.76 38.92
CA SER A 584 4.58 -2.60 39.98
C SER A 584 4.58 -1.16 40.48
N LEU A 585 3.41 -0.52 40.51
CA LEU A 585 3.32 0.91 40.84
C LEU A 585 3.49 1.27 42.33
N GLU A 586 3.77 0.33 43.25
CA GLU A 586 3.74 0.54 44.72
C GLU A 586 2.79 1.68 45.18
N ASP A 587 3.33 2.88 45.42
CA ASP A 587 2.61 4.11 45.75
C ASP A 587 2.71 5.23 44.68
N ALA A 588 3.31 4.99 43.51
CA ALA A 588 3.27 5.85 42.32
C ALA A 588 1.89 5.95 41.65
N SER A 589 1.53 7.15 41.17
CA SER A 589 0.34 7.38 40.35
C SER A 589 0.48 6.78 38.94
N ALA A 590 1.71 6.77 38.39
CA ALA A 590 2.04 6.16 37.12
C ALA A 590 3.52 5.76 37.01
N PHE A 591 3.81 4.91 36.03
CA PHE A 591 5.14 4.64 35.50
C PHE A 591 5.19 5.12 34.05
N GLU A 592 6.27 5.77 33.65
CA GLU A 592 6.49 6.23 32.27
C GLU A 592 7.76 5.60 31.70
N LEU A 593 7.63 5.06 30.49
CA LEU A 593 8.71 4.76 29.55
C LEU A 593 8.63 5.76 28.40
N SER A 594 9.62 6.63 28.24
CA SER A 594 9.77 7.47 27.05
C SER A 594 10.64 6.76 26.03
N VAL A 595 10.17 6.74 24.79
CA VAL A 595 10.88 6.19 23.62
C VAL A 595 11.05 7.28 22.55
N PHE A 596 11.98 7.07 21.62
CA PHE A 596 12.33 8.07 20.61
C PHE A 596 12.61 9.45 21.22
N GLU A 597 13.29 9.47 22.36
CA GLU A 597 13.56 10.70 23.12
C GLU A 597 14.78 11.41 22.53
N SER A 598 14.57 12.63 22.06
CA SER A 598 15.61 13.59 21.70
C SER A 598 16.48 13.99 22.90
N ALA A 599 17.73 14.41 22.66
CA ALA A 599 18.68 14.72 23.74
C ALA A 599 18.26 15.88 24.66
N ASP A 600 17.53 16.85 24.12
CA ASP A 600 16.90 17.99 24.82
C ASP A 600 15.46 17.70 25.29
N ARG A 601 14.89 16.56 24.88
CA ARG A 601 13.58 16.02 25.28
C ARG A 601 12.35 16.73 24.74
N ASP A 602 12.53 17.67 23.80
CA ASP A 602 11.39 18.34 23.15
C ASP A 602 10.64 17.41 22.18
N GLU A 603 11.25 16.29 21.77
CA GLU A 603 10.60 15.18 21.07
C GLU A 603 10.76 13.87 21.84
N ARG A 604 9.66 13.14 22.00
CA ARG A 604 9.55 11.81 22.62
C ARG A 604 8.14 11.25 22.45
N THR A 605 8.01 9.92 22.47
CA THR A 605 6.72 9.24 22.69
C THR A 605 6.67 8.70 24.11
N ALA A 606 5.69 9.12 24.90
CA ALA A 606 5.55 8.65 26.29
C ALA A 606 4.57 7.48 26.38
N ILE A 607 5.06 6.33 26.85
CA ILE A 607 4.26 5.15 27.16
C ILE A 607 4.04 5.12 28.67
N ARG A 608 2.79 5.32 29.13
CA ARG A 608 2.47 5.50 30.56
C ARG A 608 1.54 4.43 31.07
N TYR A 609 1.85 3.82 32.21
CA TYR A 609 0.98 2.89 32.93
C TYR A 609 0.48 3.54 34.23
N THR A 610 -0.83 3.71 34.38
CA THR A 610 -1.44 4.44 35.50
C THR A 610 -1.99 3.52 36.58
N ARG A 611 -2.24 4.07 37.78
CA ARG A 611 -2.89 3.35 38.88
C ARG A 611 -4.33 2.93 38.56
N GLU A 612 -5.00 3.64 37.66
CA GLU A 612 -6.30 3.26 37.08
C GLU A 612 -6.18 2.05 36.14
N SER A 613 -4.94 1.60 35.89
CA SER A 613 -4.55 0.51 35.00
C SER A 613 -4.94 0.74 33.56
N GLU A 614 -4.60 1.95 33.12
CA GLU A 614 -4.59 2.31 31.71
C GLU A 614 -3.14 2.33 31.24
N LEU A 615 -2.92 1.80 30.04
CA LEU A 615 -1.71 2.05 29.26
C LEU A 615 -2.02 3.16 28.26
N LEU A 616 -1.15 4.16 28.17
CA LEU A 616 -1.29 5.29 27.27
C LEU A 616 -0.08 5.39 26.36
N VAL A 617 -0.30 5.76 25.11
CA VAL A 617 0.74 6.22 24.19
C VAL A 617 0.44 7.68 23.85
N ASP A 618 1.27 8.58 24.37
CA ASP A 618 1.14 10.02 24.16
C ASP A 618 2.01 10.46 22.98
N ARG A 619 1.34 10.81 21.87
CA ARG A 619 1.96 11.25 20.62
C ARG A 619 2.08 12.76 20.49
N SER A 620 1.63 13.52 21.50
CA SER A 620 1.58 14.99 21.42
C SER A 620 2.94 15.66 21.22
N GLU A 621 4.03 14.98 21.58
CA GLU A 621 5.41 15.45 21.42
C GLU A 621 6.28 14.43 20.66
N SER A 622 5.68 13.53 19.85
CA SER A 622 6.40 12.45 19.15
C SER A 622 6.99 12.82 17.80
N ASP A 623 6.70 14.03 17.32
CA ASP A 623 7.07 14.50 16.00
C ASP A 623 7.21 16.02 16.02
N ARG A 624 8.43 16.52 15.84
CA ARG A 624 8.75 17.95 15.78
C ARG A 624 8.32 18.62 14.49
N GLU A 625 8.32 17.87 13.39
CA GLU A 625 7.99 18.36 12.06
C GLU A 625 6.47 18.43 11.86
N GLY A 626 5.70 17.76 12.72
CA GLY A 626 4.24 17.79 12.73
C GLY A 626 3.63 17.05 11.54
N VAL A 627 4.29 15.98 11.10
CA VAL A 627 3.89 15.10 10.01
C VAL A 627 2.77 14.16 10.45
N GLY A 628 2.89 13.58 11.64
CA GLY A 628 1.90 12.69 12.26
C GLY A 628 0.80 13.40 13.05
N THR A 629 -0.18 12.62 13.49
CA THR A 629 -1.30 13.12 14.30
C THR A 629 -0.91 13.22 15.78
N PRO A 630 -0.99 14.42 16.42
CA PRO A 630 -0.72 14.57 17.84
C PRO A 630 -1.96 14.26 18.69
N ASP A 631 -1.98 13.11 19.33
CA ASP A 631 -3.07 12.66 20.21
C ASP A 631 -2.56 11.73 21.33
N VAL A 632 -3.49 11.14 22.10
CA VAL A 632 -3.17 10.16 23.14
C VAL A 632 -4.06 8.93 22.98
N GLN A 633 -3.46 7.80 22.60
CA GLN A 633 -4.12 6.50 22.53
C GLN A 633 -4.15 5.84 23.93
N ARG A 634 -5.19 5.05 24.20
CA ARG A 634 -5.45 4.49 25.54
C ARG A 634 -5.97 3.06 25.47
N MET A 635 -5.51 2.24 26.40
CA MET A 635 -5.93 0.85 26.56
C MET A 635 -6.13 0.51 28.03
N SER A 636 -7.31 -0.03 28.39
CA SER A 636 -7.55 -0.60 29.72
C SER A 636 -6.92 -1.99 29.83
N VAL A 637 -5.98 -2.19 30.76
CA VAL A 637 -5.30 -3.49 30.94
C VAL A 637 -5.98 -4.38 31.99
N THR A 638 -7.32 -4.44 31.93
CA THR A 638 -8.13 -5.22 32.87
C THR A 638 -8.52 -6.60 32.31
N PRO A 639 -8.53 -7.68 33.14
CA PRO A 639 -8.27 -7.68 34.58
C PRO A 639 -6.79 -7.51 34.93
N TYR A 640 -6.51 -6.92 36.10
CA TYR A 640 -5.15 -6.62 36.54
C TYR A 640 -4.32 -7.89 36.73
N ASP A 641 -3.10 -7.85 36.22
CA ASP A 641 -2.04 -8.76 36.65
C ASP A 641 -1.08 -7.91 37.50
N GLU A 642 -0.93 -8.24 38.78
CA GLU A 642 0.13 -7.65 39.61
C GLU A 642 1.35 -8.57 39.51
N PRO A 643 2.50 -8.16 38.92
CA PRO A 643 2.88 -6.92 38.20
C PRO A 643 2.39 -6.80 36.72
N LEU A 644 2.42 -5.59 36.14
CA LEU A 644 2.23 -5.40 34.68
C LEU A 644 3.43 -5.99 33.94
N SER A 645 3.17 -6.90 33.00
CA SER A 645 4.14 -7.36 32.02
C SER A 645 3.90 -6.67 30.68
N LEU A 646 4.93 -6.08 30.09
CA LEU A 646 4.85 -5.38 28.81
C LEU A 646 5.99 -5.81 27.90
N ARG A 647 5.66 -6.20 26.67
CA ARG A 647 6.60 -6.24 25.55
C ARG A 647 6.26 -5.06 24.63
N ALA A 648 7.21 -4.19 24.37
CA ALA A 648 7.09 -3.05 23.48
C ALA A 648 8.07 -3.21 22.31
N PHE A 649 7.58 -3.12 21.10
CA PHE A 649 8.36 -3.22 19.86
C PHE A 649 8.42 -1.84 19.22
N LEU A 650 9.63 -1.35 18.94
CA LEU A 650 9.89 -0.05 18.30
C LEU A 650 10.54 -0.29 16.93
N ASP A 651 9.89 0.11 15.85
CA ASP A 651 10.37 -0.15 14.48
C ASP A 651 10.16 1.03 13.53
N GLY A 652 11.16 1.90 13.43
CA GLY A 652 11.08 3.11 12.61
C GLY A 652 9.91 3.98 13.04
N SER A 653 8.78 3.86 12.34
CA SER A 653 7.53 4.57 12.59
C SER A 653 6.46 3.78 13.35
N VAL A 654 6.78 2.60 13.91
CA VAL A 654 5.81 1.74 14.63
C VAL A 654 6.19 1.55 16.08
N ILE A 655 5.19 1.62 16.97
CA ILE A 655 5.24 1.14 18.35
C ILE A 655 4.15 0.08 18.51
N GLU A 656 4.50 -1.15 18.85
CA GLU A 656 3.51 -2.21 19.14
C GLU A 656 3.66 -2.71 20.57
N LEU A 657 2.59 -2.62 21.36
CA LEU A 657 2.58 -2.93 22.79
C LEU A 657 1.75 -4.16 23.08
N PHE A 658 2.34 -5.17 23.74
CA PHE A 658 1.65 -6.37 24.21
C PHE A 658 1.65 -6.40 25.74
N ALA A 659 0.50 -6.06 26.34
CA ALA A 659 0.32 -6.00 27.78
C ALA A 659 -0.26 -7.32 28.31
N ASN A 660 0.44 -7.92 29.29
CA ASN A 660 0.05 -9.15 30.00
C ASN A 660 -0.24 -10.38 29.11
N GLY A 661 0.17 -10.35 27.84
CA GLY A 661 -0.21 -11.34 26.82
C GLY A 661 -1.72 -11.40 26.56
N ARG A 662 -2.42 -10.26 26.74
CA ARG A 662 -3.89 -10.14 26.61
C ARG A 662 -4.31 -9.01 25.70
N HIS A 663 -3.72 -7.83 25.87
CA HIS A 663 -4.17 -6.62 25.22
C HIS A 663 -3.06 -6.04 24.34
N CYS A 664 -3.46 -5.47 23.20
CA CYS A 664 -2.55 -4.81 22.28
C CYS A 664 -2.94 -3.35 22.03
N LEU A 665 -1.92 -2.52 21.84
CA LEU A 665 -2.04 -1.15 21.34
C LEU A 665 -0.90 -0.94 20.37
N THR A 666 -1.24 -0.69 19.11
CA THR A 666 -0.28 -0.35 18.05
C THR A 666 -0.36 1.13 17.73
N SER A 667 0.77 1.79 17.51
CA SER A 667 0.81 3.23 17.31
C SER A 667 1.78 3.59 16.20
N ARG A 668 1.34 4.45 15.28
CA ARG A 668 2.21 5.08 14.29
C ARG A 668 2.79 6.38 14.86
N VAL A 669 4.10 6.54 14.70
CA VAL A 669 4.87 7.71 15.13
C VAL A 669 5.90 8.09 14.06
N TYR A 670 6.30 9.36 13.97
CA TYR A 670 7.28 9.81 12.97
C TYR A 670 8.38 10.66 13.61
N PRO A 671 9.17 10.08 14.53
CA PRO A 671 10.22 10.82 15.22
C PRO A 671 11.38 11.15 14.28
N ALA A 672 12.02 12.29 14.49
CA ALA A 672 13.22 12.70 13.78
C ALA A 672 14.34 11.64 13.87
N GLU A 673 15.24 11.64 12.89
CA GLU A 673 16.29 10.62 12.76
C GLU A 673 17.16 10.50 14.02
N GLU A 674 17.49 11.63 14.66
CA GLU A 674 18.33 11.70 15.85
C GLU A 674 17.63 11.25 17.14
N SER A 675 16.29 11.20 17.15
CA SER A 675 15.47 10.90 18.32
C SER A 675 15.41 9.41 18.58
N THR A 676 16.41 8.93 19.32
CA THR A 676 16.65 7.49 19.55
C THR A 676 16.72 7.12 21.03
N GLY A 677 16.66 8.11 21.93
CA GLY A 677 16.85 7.91 23.36
C GLY A 677 15.70 7.18 24.05
N LEU A 678 16.02 6.57 25.20
CA LEU A 678 15.05 5.94 26.09
C LEU A 678 15.18 6.52 27.50
N SER A 679 14.07 6.70 28.20
CA SER A 679 14.10 7.06 29.62
C SER A 679 12.94 6.47 30.41
N VAL A 680 13.13 6.30 31.72
CA VAL A 680 12.07 5.81 32.63
C VAL A 680 11.94 6.69 33.87
N THR A 681 10.73 6.77 34.43
CA THR A 681 10.45 7.45 35.71
C THR A 681 9.20 6.88 36.37
N ALA A 682 9.08 7.05 37.70
CA ALA A 682 7.79 6.95 38.38
C ALA A 682 7.19 8.36 38.55
N GLU A 683 5.87 8.46 38.67
CA GLU A 683 5.13 9.70 38.93
C GLU A 683 4.46 9.65 40.32
N ASP A 684 4.52 10.74 41.07
CA ASP A 684 3.90 10.93 42.40
C ASP A 684 4.03 9.73 43.37
N GLY A 685 5.21 9.12 43.44
CA GLY A 685 5.49 7.98 44.32
C GLY A 685 6.62 7.11 43.78
N ARG A 686 6.61 5.82 44.15
CA ARG A 686 7.63 4.86 43.73
C ARG A 686 7.02 3.71 42.95
N ALA A 687 7.76 3.21 41.97
CA ALA A 687 7.43 1.99 41.23
C ALA A 687 8.61 1.02 41.30
N THR A 688 8.32 -0.28 41.41
CA THR A 688 9.33 -1.34 41.36
C THR A 688 9.35 -1.95 39.97
N VAL A 689 10.53 -1.96 39.33
CA VAL A 689 10.79 -2.62 38.06
C VAL A 689 11.50 -3.94 38.33
N ALA A 690 10.79 -5.06 38.13
CA ALA A 690 11.29 -6.41 38.37
C ALA A 690 12.11 -6.94 37.19
N LYS A 691 11.77 -6.51 35.98
CA LYS A 691 12.45 -6.87 34.73
C LYS A 691 12.50 -5.64 33.82
N PHE A 692 13.63 -5.45 33.14
CA PHE A 692 13.79 -4.44 32.10
C PHE A 692 14.91 -4.87 31.16
N ASP A 693 14.53 -5.38 30.00
CA ASP A 693 15.45 -5.88 28.99
C ASP A 693 15.21 -5.17 27.67
N VAL A 694 16.30 -4.74 27.03
CA VAL A 694 16.27 -4.10 25.72
C VAL A 694 17.09 -4.94 24.76
N TRP A 695 16.49 -5.36 23.65
CA TRP A 695 17.16 -6.03 22.55
C TRP A 695 17.13 -5.16 21.30
N GLU A 696 18.25 -5.15 20.58
CA GLU A 696 18.24 -4.75 19.18
C GLU A 696 17.62 -5.87 18.36
N LEU A 697 16.68 -5.51 17.47
CA LEU A 697 16.07 -6.44 16.53
C LEU A 697 16.68 -6.29 15.15
N GLU A 698 16.83 -7.41 14.45
CA GLU A 698 17.27 -7.41 13.07
C GLU A 698 16.19 -7.06 12.06
N SER A 699 16.62 -6.64 10.88
CA SER A 699 15.72 -6.43 9.73
C SER A 699 15.13 -7.76 9.29
N ALA A 700 13.81 -7.80 9.18
CA ALA A 700 13.03 -8.91 8.62
C ALA A 700 12.79 -8.71 7.10
N ILE A 701 13.29 -7.61 6.53
CA ILE A 701 13.34 -7.39 5.08
C ILE A 701 14.70 -7.87 4.56
N THR A 702 14.68 -8.79 3.59
CA THR A 702 15.89 -9.41 3.02
C THR A 702 16.53 -8.48 1.97
N PRO A 703 17.80 -8.06 2.12
CA PRO A 703 18.52 -7.32 1.06
C PRO A 703 18.99 -8.26 -0.06
N VAL A 704 19.19 -7.72 -1.29
CA VAL A 704 19.61 -8.49 -2.49
C VAL A 704 20.87 -9.33 -2.25
N THR A 705 21.78 -8.85 -1.38
CA THR A 705 23.06 -9.52 -1.11
C THR A 705 22.96 -10.88 -0.40
N GLY A 706 21.77 -11.30 0.05
CA GLY A 706 21.53 -12.61 0.67
C GLY A 706 21.14 -13.75 -0.30
N LEU A 707 20.75 -13.44 -1.55
CA LEU A 707 20.20 -14.42 -2.51
C LEU A 707 21.25 -15.13 -3.38
N ALA A 708 22.55 -14.91 -3.13
CA ALA A 708 23.61 -15.59 -3.88
C ALA A 708 23.69 -17.09 -3.56
N SER A 709 23.02 -17.88 -4.42
CA SER A 709 23.16 -19.31 -4.68
C SER A 709 22.80 -20.30 -3.55
N ALA A 710 21.53 -20.68 -3.49
CA ALA A 710 21.18 -22.08 -3.26
C ALA A 710 20.98 -22.75 -4.63
N ALA A 711 22.08 -23.19 -5.25
CA ALA A 711 21.98 -24.10 -6.38
C ALA A 711 21.41 -25.43 -5.87
N PRO A 712 20.48 -26.09 -6.58
CA PRO A 712 19.97 -27.38 -6.16
C PRO A 712 21.11 -28.40 -6.18
N ASP A 713 21.31 -29.06 -5.04
CA ASP A 713 22.18 -30.24 -4.94
C ASP A 713 21.68 -31.28 -5.94
N THR A 714 22.39 -31.36 -7.07
CA THR A 714 22.22 -32.43 -8.04
C THR A 714 22.92 -33.66 -7.46
N GLU A 715 22.16 -34.48 -6.75
CA GLU A 715 22.61 -35.84 -6.43
C GLU A 715 22.96 -36.57 -7.73
N SER A 716 24.22 -37.01 -7.80
CA SER A 716 24.72 -37.88 -8.85
C SER A 716 24.81 -39.30 -8.33
N GLN A 717 24.11 -40.21 -9.03
CA GLN A 717 24.27 -41.67 -9.16
C GLN A 717 24.56 -42.54 -7.93
#